data_AF-A0A0C2ZFW6-F1
#
_entry.id   AF-A0A0C2ZFW6-F1
#
_cell.length_a   1.000
_cell.length_b   1.000
_cell.length_c   1.000
_cell.angle_alpha   90.00
_cell.angle_beta   90.00
_cell.angle_gamma   90.00
#
_symmetry.space_group_name_H-M   'P 1'
#
loop_
_entity.id
_entity.type
_entity.pdbx_description
1 polymer ?
#
loop_
_entity_poly.entity_id
_entity_poly.type
_entity_poly.pdbx_seq_one_letter_code
_entity_poly.pdbx_strand_id
1 'polypeptide(L)'
;MTPIPGCTKSHIDSSWMFEDNKESWSTSSDDNSSDDGGSGDLTPDLPPNSDDDDHEHDSQTPSSELAEKIPGLTLGSFLHAVSWGDAGCVRDPQIRAARTTLMNSPELPVILKNWWMPPRTSASRKSRPQGAHSVLEEFTVECVRGTLDGELDTLCDQFRTPDDIQEEFFTGTHFKQLAEQCKTVAPMLWGLLSASAYTKSQVMLMIIAMLCYTHMHHANRLQKLFAIYLKFRGLPAKAFDMSHALAVTMSHKWASSHVAKMSASAMQEVTRLMQIYPWLISYDHINIPFRVFSQRLDNKDTFSSGVAATVYIKRQAQALAPEVSAQLRESRRIGMQNPITFSDIFKLSIQSYPRIKKFIVYHALRFLLDSPEFQFQTYTHRDSPLLQPLSPVHALPHGPEHVTLQYLLGSINIPEVSYADNERVVEELLRQLGLTSAWIGDQMTVDRLRGLFKFRSRDINSFDRLDWMVLIFGWLHLQMAFANSLHNCQPDKLLEYAHKLIDEHASSNAVNRMDVLPVDRQDEVQRQTILWNRDVLHYIVLDHAIKQGDMGLMEDMLPALLFRFTGGGNSKDFVREHCWLVNFDGKPNSFLPIDMAQEHNIKDIKVTYRSEGPNIKWEYFKKLHPAIRIIRELGKHMEQEFNTLARGKSHGTPKKDADVKLLESMYRAANVHDYTPGRKLMGSKRDKVQDVVVKGVVKLQSGPTLKR
;
A
#
# COMPACT_ATOMS: atom_id res chain seq x y z
N MET A 1 9.33 45.70 -50.92
CA MET A 1 10.03 45.95 -49.64
C MET A 1 9.02 45.87 -48.51
N THR A 2 9.01 44.77 -47.76
CA THR A 2 8.33 44.67 -46.45
C THR A 2 8.88 43.44 -45.70
N PRO A 3 9.01 43.43 -44.36
CA PRO A 3 9.75 42.38 -43.64
C PRO A 3 8.87 41.26 -43.07
N ILE A 4 9.47 40.10 -42.80
CA ILE A 4 8.87 38.97 -42.08
C ILE A 4 8.98 39.22 -40.56
N PRO A 5 7.88 39.12 -39.77
CA PRO A 5 7.95 39.23 -38.31
C PRO A 5 8.12 37.87 -37.60
N GLY A 6 9.12 37.79 -36.72
CA GLY A 6 8.96 37.21 -35.37
C GLY A 6 8.67 35.71 -35.21
N CYS A 7 9.69 34.86 -35.30
CA CYS A 7 9.66 33.55 -34.65
C CYS A 7 9.86 33.71 -33.13
N THR A 8 8.78 33.63 -32.34
CA THR A 8 8.84 33.63 -30.87
C THR A 8 9.22 32.24 -30.33
N LYS A 9 10.01 32.21 -29.25
CA LYS A 9 10.33 30.96 -28.54
C LYS A 9 9.14 30.54 -27.69
N SER A 10 8.43 29.48 -28.08
CA SER A 10 7.51 28.79 -27.17
C SER A 10 8.32 28.10 -26.07
N HIS A 11 8.22 28.60 -24.83
CA HIS A 11 8.56 27.77 -23.67
C HIS A 11 7.58 26.58 -23.65
N ILE A 12 8.11 25.36 -23.54
CA ILE A 12 7.29 24.21 -23.17
C ILE A 12 7.06 24.32 -21.66
N ASP A 13 5.95 24.94 -21.29
CA ASP A 13 5.41 24.80 -19.93
C ASP A 13 4.93 23.36 -19.73
N SER A 14 5.16 22.79 -18.55
CA SER A 14 4.85 21.40 -18.19
C SER A 14 3.65 21.29 -17.23
N SER A 15 2.79 22.31 -17.20
CA SER A 15 1.61 22.43 -16.33
C SER A 15 0.44 21.49 -16.69
N TRP A 16 0.40 20.99 -17.93
CA TRP A 16 -0.75 20.30 -18.55
C TRP A 16 -1.06 18.87 -18.06
N MET A 17 -0.37 18.34 -17.03
CA MET A 17 -0.46 16.92 -16.67
C MET A 17 -1.45 16.58 -15.54
N PHE A 18 -2.17 17.57 -15.00
CA PHE A 18 -3.17 17.38 -13.94
C PHE A 18 -4.35 18.37 -14.10
N GLU A 19 -5.40 17.95 -14.80
CA GLU A 19 -6.71 18.63 -14.75
C GLU A 19 -7.60 17.98 -13.66
N ASP A 20 -8.16 18.82 -12.78
CA ASP A 20 -9.13 18.40 -11.76
C ASP A 20 -10.50 18.10 -12.41
N ASN A 21 -10.89 16.83 -12.49
CA ASN A 21 -12.25 16.45 -12.86
C ASN A 21 -13.25 16.84 -11.75
N LYS A 22 -13.77 18.07 -11.83
CA LYS A 22 -14.87 18.57 -11.00
C LYS A 22 -16.21 18.15 -11.60
N GLU A 23 -16.70 16.97 -11.22
CA GLU A 23 -18.10 16.60 -11.49
C GLU A 23 -19.04 17.53 -10.69
N SER A 24 -19.90 18.25 -11.41
CA SER A 24 -20.88 19.15 -10.81
C SER A 24 -22.15 18.37 -10.45
N TRP A 25 -22.53 18.42 -9.17
CA TRP A 25 -23.81 17.88 -8.72
C TRP A 25 -24.92 18.85 -9.12
N SER A 26 -25.67 18.50 -10.17
CA SER A 26 -26.88 19.22 -10.57
C SER A 26 -28.07 18.71 -9.76
N THR A 27 -28.75 19.62 -9.07
CA THR A 27 -30.01 19.33 -8.38
C THR A 27 -31.18 19.47 -9.35
N SER A 28 -31.88 18.38 -9.63
CA SER A 28 -33.20 18.39 -10.26
C SER A 28 -34.26 17.98 -9.24
N SER A 29 -34.87 18.98 -8.62
CA SER A 29 -36.16 18.84 -7.94
C SER A 29 -37.28 19.06 -8.96
N ASP A 30 -38.20 18.11 -9.07
CA ASP A 30 -39.51 18.33 -9.67
C ASP A 30 -40.54 17.47 -8.90
N ASP A 31 -41.55 18.12 -8.33
CA ASP A 31 -42.75 17.47 -7.81
C ASP A 31 -43.69 17.12 -8.97
N ASN A 32 -44.43 16.01 -8.87
CA ASN A 32 -45.86 16.11 -9.17
C ASN A 32 -46.71 15.03 -8.50
N SER A 33 -47.97 15.40 -8.25
CA SER A 33 -49.03 14.59 -7.66
C SER A 33 -50.03 14.11 -8.70
N SER A 34 -50.67 12.96 -8.45
CA SER A 34 -52.04 12.71 -8.93
C SER A 34 -52.69 11.58 -8.14
N ASP A 35 -53.90 11.81 -7.62
CA ASP A 35 -54.85 10.76 -7.25
C ASP A 35 -55.26 9.95 -8.49
N ASP A 36 -55.76 8.72 -8.28
CA ASP A 36 -57.12 8.41 -8.72
C ASP A 36 -57.75 7.32 -7.84
N GLY A 37 -59.08 7.26 -7.80
CA GLY A 37 -59.86 6.33 -6.98
C GLY A 37 -60.43 5.14 -7.76
N GLY A 38 -60.83 4.09 -7.04
CA GLY A 38 -61.48 2.92 -7.64
C GLY A 38 -62.24 2.11 -6.59
N SER A 39 -63.56 1.96 -6.77
CA SER A 39 -64.45 1.21 -5.86
C SER A 39 -64.73 -0.20 -6.37
N GLY A 40 -65.09 -1.11 -5.47
CA GLY A 40 -65.41 -2.50 -5.80
C GLY A 40 -65.99 -3.25 -4.60
N ASP A 41 -67.29 -3.12 -4.40
CA ASP A 41 -68.07 -3.85 -3.39
C ASP A 41 -68.77 -5.07 -4.03
N LEU A 42 -68.59 -6.25 -3.43
CA LEU A 42 -69.45 -7.43 -3.65
C LEU A 42 -69.42 -8.33 -2.42
N THR A 43 -70.61 -8.77 -2.00
CA THR A 43 -70.83 -9.71 -0.88
C THR A 43 -70.89 -11.17 -1.36
N PRO A 44 -70.61 -12.17 -0.50
CA PRO A 44 -70.64 -13.58 -0.87
C PRO A 44 -72.02 -14.23 -0.64
N ASP A 45 -72.40 -15.15 -1.53
CA ASP A 45 -73.54 -16.06 -1.34
C ASP A 45 -73.24 -17.20 -0.34
N LEU A 46 -74.31 -17.71 0.30
CA LEU A 46 -74.29 -18.86 1.21
C LEU A 46 -75.25 -19.97 0.74
N PRO A 47 -74.84 -21.25 0.71
CA PRO A 47 -75.74 -22.40 0.77
C PRO A 47 -76.08 -22.79 2.23
N PRO A 48 -77.19 -23.50 2.50
CA PRO A 48 -77.76 -23.61 3.85
C PRO A 48 -77.59 -24.96 4.58
N ASN A 49 -77.87 -24.90 5.89
CA ASN A 49 -78.31 -25.91 6.87
C ASN A 49 -78.21 -27.43 6.59
N SER A 50 -77.54 -28.13 7.51
CA SER A 50 -77.86 -29.45 8.07
C SER A 50 -76.90 -29.74 9.24
N ASP A 51 -77.23 -30.31 10.40
CA ASP A 51 -78.52 -30.56 11.08
C ASP A 51 -78.21 -30.60 12.61
N ASP A 52 -79.23 -30.76 13.47
CA ASP A 52 -79.03 -31.00 14.91
C ASP A 52 -78.43 -32.40 15.18
N ASP A 53 -77.59 -32.53 16.22
CA ASP A 53 -77.41 -33.79 16.94
C ASP A 53 -76.86 -33.54 18.36
N ASP A 54 -77.55 -34.04 19.38
CA ASP A 54 -77.23 -33.83 20.81
C ASP A 54 -76.20 -34.85 21.31
N HIS A 55 -75.06 -34.37 21.83
CA HIS A 55 -74.16 -35.19 22.65
C HIS A 55 -73.71 -34.46 23.92
N GLU A 56 -74.32 -34.84 25.04
CA GLU A 56 -73.82 -34.53 26.39
C GLU A 56 -72.41 -35.12 26.56
N HIS A 57 -71.41 -34.25 26.77
CA HIS A 57 -70.10 -34.69 27.23
C HIS A 57 -69.76 -34.03 28.56
N ASP A 58 -69.87 -34.84 29.62
CA ASP A 58 -69.59 -34.59 31.04
C ASP A 58 -68.45 -33.58 31.28
N SER A 59 -68.82 -32.30 31.46
CA SER A 59 -67.88 -31.24 31.77
C SER A 59 -67.67 -31.13 33.29
N GLN A 60 -66.74 -31.92 33.83
CA GLN A 60 -66.32 -31.81 35.23
C GLN A 60 -65.87 -30.39 35.55
N THR A 61 -66.67 -29.68 36.35
CA THR A 61 -66.44 -28.28 36.72
C THR A 61 -65.19 -28.15 37.59
N PRO A 62 -64.14 -27.41 37.18
CA PRO A 62 -63.02 -27.11 38.06
C PRO A 62 -63.51 -26.28 39.26
N SER A 63 -63.16 -26.70 40.47
CA SER A 63 -63.75 -26.18 41.72
C SER A 63 -63.52 -24.68 41.93
N SER A 64 -64.60 -23.92 42.11
CA SER A 64 -64.56 -22.48 42.45
C SER A 64 -64.31 -22.20 43.94
N GLU A 65 -64.08 -23.23 44.76
CA GLU A 65 -64.09 -23.14 46.22
C GLU A 65 -63.01 -22.25 46.87
N LEU A 66 -61.94 -21.89 46.15
CA LEU A 66 -60.89 -21.01 46.70
C LEU A 66 -61.34 -19.56 46.92
N ALA A 67 -62.39 -19.10 46.24
CA ALA A 67 -62.81 -17.69 46.29
C ALA A 67 -63.73 -17.35 47.48
N GLU A 68 -64.50 -18.30 47.99
CA GLU A 68 -65.62 -18.02 48.91
C GLU A 68 -65.30 -18.23 50.41
N LYS A 69 -64.11 -18.74 50.76
CA LYS A 69 -63.82 -19.24 52.11
C LYS A 69 -62.81 -18.42 52.95
N ILE A 70 -62.27 -17.31 52.44
CA ILE A 70 -61.39 -16.39 53.21
C ILE A 70 -61.78 -14.92 52.95
N PRO A 71 -62.47 -14.25 53.89
CA PRO A 71 -62.78 -12.82 53.76
C PRO A 71 -61.53 -11.95 53.67
N GLY A 72 -61.42 -11.14 52.61
CA GLY A 72 -60.35 -10.17 52.41
C GLY A 72 -59.18 -10.63 51.54
N LEU A 73 -59.14 -11.89 51.06
CA LEU A 73 -58.12 -12.34 50.11
C LEU A 73 -58.52 -11.99 48.67
N THR A 74 -57.77 -11.10 48.02
CA THR A 74 -57.98 -10.77 46.60
C THR A 74 -57.11 -11.66 45.72
N LEU A 75 -57.45 -11.82 44.43
CA LEU A 75 -56.59 -12.55 43.49
C LEU A 75 -55.17 -11.93 43.41
N GLY A 76 -55.07 -10.59 43.48
CA GLY A 76 -53.77 -9.89 43.49
C GLY A 76 -52.97 -10.18 44.76
N SER A 77 -53.58 -10.14 45.95
CA SER A 77 -52.88 -10.43 47.21
C SER A 77 -52.56 -11.92 47.38
N PHE A 78 -53.36 -12.83 46.84
CA PHE A 78 -53.03 -14.26 46.71
C PHE A 78 -51.81 -14.47 45.81
N LEU A 79 -51.84 -13.93 44.57
CA LEU A 79 -50.73 -14.06 43.61
C LEU A 79 -49.44 -13.46 44.16
N HIS A 80 -49.50 -12.31 44.84
CA HIS A 80 -48.36 -11.70 45.52
C HIS A 80 -47.81 -12.60 46.64
N ALA A 81 -48.66 -13.08 47.55
CA ALA A 81 -48.24 -13.92 48.67
C ALA A 81 -47.52 -15.20 48.23
N VAL A 82 -48.09 -15.93 47.24
CA VAL A 82 -47.43 -17.13 46.72
C VAL A 82 -46.16 -16.80 45.94
N SER A 83 -46.12 -15.67 45.23
CA SER A 83 -44.97 -15.18 44.45
C SER A 83 -43.96 -14.42 45.32
N TRP A 84 -43.50 -15.08 46.39
CA TRP A 84 -42.49 -14.60 47.36
C TRP A 84 -42.89 -13.38 48.22
N GLY A 85 -44.08 -12.80 48.03
CA GLY A 85 -44.55 -11.63 48.77
C GLY A 85 -45.02 -11.87 50.21
N ASP A 86 -45.05 -13.12 50.69
CA ASP A 86 -45.26 -13.46 52.10
C ASP A 86 -44.22 -14.46 52.64
N ALA A 87 -43.70 -14.17 53.83
CA ALA A 87 -42.72 -15.01 54.53
C ALA A 87 -43.32 -16.33 55.06
N GLY A 88 -44.64 -16.45 55.25
CA GLY A 88 -45.29 -17.75 55.47
C GLY A 88 -45.20 -18.63 54.22
N CYS A 89 -45.75 -18.12 53.11
CA CYS A 89 -45.80 -18.77 51.79
C CYS A 89 -44.41 -19.08 51.16
N VAL A 90 -43.35 -18.38 51.59
CA VAL A 90 -41.97 -18.72 51.21
C VAL A 90 -41.43 -19.92 51.97
N ARG A 91 -41.83 -20.11 53.24
CA ARG A 91 -41.37 -21.20 54.11
C ARG A 91 -42.22 -22.47 54.01
N ASP A 92 -43.47 -22.36 53.60
CA ASP A 92 -44.36 -23.52 53.43
C ASP A 92 -43.87 -24.50 52.33
N PRO A 93 -43.71 -25.81 52.65
CA PRO A 93 -43.21 -26.78 51.67
C PRO A 93 -44.14 -27.04 50.48
N GLN A 94 -45.47 -26.99 50.68
CA GLN A 94 -46.46 -27.28 49.64
C GLN A 94 -46.59 -26.10 48.68
N ILE A 95 -46.71 -24.87 49.19
CA ILE A 95 -46.74 -23.65 48.38
C ILE A 95 -45.43 -23.49 47.60
N ARG A 96 -44.28 -23.81 48.21
CA ARG A 96 -43.00 -23.85 47.50
C ARG A 96 -42.99 -24.87 46.36
N ALA A 97 -43.50 -26.09 46.57
CA ALA A 97 -43.56 -27.12 45.53
C ALA A 97 -44.52 -26.74 44.39
N ALA A 98 -45.71 -26.22 44.72
CA ALA A 98 -46.68 -25.73 43.74
C ALA A 98 -46.11 -24.56 42.91
N ARG A 99 -45.43 -23.60 43.56
CA ARG A 99 -44.71 -22.51 42.87
C ARG A 99 -43.63 -23.04 41.94
N THR A 100 -42.78 -23.98 42.38
CA THR A 100 -41.77 -24.60 41.52
C THR A 100 -42.40 -25.31 40.33
N THR A 101 -43.55 -25.96 40.50
CA THR A 101 -44.29 -26.59 39.40
C THR A 101 -44.77 -25.54 38.38
N LEU A 102 -45.40 -24.46 38.85
CA LEU A 102 -45.86 -23.36 37.98
C LEU A 102 -44.70 -22.67 37.23
N MET A 103 -43.57 -22.41 37.89
CA MET A 103 -42.40 -21.75 37.28
C MET A 103 -41.75 -22.59 36.17
N ASN A 104 -42.05 -23.89 36.08
CA ASN A 104 -41.55 -24.79 35.03
C ASN A 104 -42.67 -25.29 34.09
N SER A 105 -43.89 -24.75 34.19
CA SER A 105 -45.05 -25.23 33.44
C SER A 105 -45.16 -24.54 32.06
N PRO A 106 -45.55 -25.27 30.99
CA PRO A 106 -45.71 -24.69 29.65
C PRO A 106 -46.90 -23.72 29.56
N GLU A 107 -47.82 -23.73 30.53
CA GLU A 107 -48.94 -22.79 30.63
C GLU A 107 -48.48 -21.40 31.06
N LEU A 108 -47.40 -21.26 31.85
CA LEU A 108 -46.96 -19.94 32.36
C LEU A 108 -46.63 -18.93 31.24
N PRO A 109 -45.87 -19.26 30.19
CA PRO A 109 -45.71 -18.40 29.01
C PRO A 109 -47.03 -18.04 28.31
N VAL A 110 -48.02 -18.94 28.31
CA VAL A 110 -49.35 -18.71 27.72
C VAL A 110 -50.17 -17.74 28.58
N ILE A 111 -50.09 -17.87 29.91
CA ILE A 111 -50.69 -16.94 30.87
C ILE A 111 -50.13 -15.53 30.68
N LEU A 112 -48.80 -15.38 30.66
CA LEU A 112 -48.13 -14.10 30.42
C LEU A 112 -48.52 -13.48 29.06
N LYS A 113 -48.55 -14.29 27.99
CA LYS A 113 -48.98 -13.84 26.66
C LYS A 113 -50.44 -13.39 26.62
N ASN A 114 -51.34 -14.09 27.34
CA ASN A 114 -52.75 -13.74 27.46
C ASN A 114 -52.97 -12.51 28.34
N TRP A 115 -52.12 -12.25 29.33
CA TRP A 115 -52.15 -11.01 30.12
C TRP A 115 -51.68 -9.81 29.29
N TRP A 116 -50.64 -9.95 28.47
CA TRP A 116 -50.18 -8.89 27.56
C TRP A 116 -51.18 -8.64 26.42
N MET A 117 -51.61 -9.70 25.72
CA MET A 117 -52.58 -9.62 24.62
C MET A 117 -53.74 -10.60 24.84
N PRO A 118 -54.85 -10.17 25.46
CA PRO A 118 -56.00 -11.03 25.70
C PRO A 118 -56.57 -11.67 24.41
N PRO A 119 -56.91 -12.98 24.45
CA PRO A 119 -57.49 -13.67 23.31
C PRO A 119 -58.83 -13.05 22.91
N ARG A 120 -59.11 -13.03 21.59
CA ARG A 120 -60.32 -12.46 21.00
C ARG A 120 -60.86 -13.42 19.95
N THR A 121 -62.13 -13.79 20.07
CA THR A 121 -62.84 -14.54 19.01
C THR A 121 -63.04 -13.66 17.78
N SER A 122 -62.87 -14.23 16.59
CA SER A 122 -62.96 -13.54 15.30
C SER A 122 -64.31 -12.83 15.08
N ALA A 123 -65.40 -13.40 15.60
CA ALA A 123 -66.74 -12.82 15.51
C ALA A 123 -66.97 -11.59 16.42
N SER A 124 -66.10 -11.33 17.41
CA SER A 124 -66.32 -10.23 18.37
C SER A 124 -65.99 -8.87 17.76
N ARG A 125 -67.00 -7.99 17.66
CA ARG A 125 -66.84 -6.58 17.24
C ARG A 125 -66.41 -5.62 18.36
N LYS A 126 -66.31 -6.07 19.62
CA LYS A 126 -65.85 -5.23 20.74
C LYS A 126 -64.34 -4.98 20.66
N SER A 127 -63.87 -3.90 21.26
CA SER A 127 -62.44 -3.67 21.50
C SER A 127 -61.83 -4.82 22.32
N ARG A 128 -60.56 -5.15 22.06
CA ARG A 128 -59.83 -6.12 22.89
C ARG A 128 -59.66 -5.53 24.30
N PRO A 129 -59.87 -6.28 25.38
CA PRO A 129 -59.52 -5.84 26.73
C PRO A 129 -58.04 -5.45 26.81
N GLN A 130 -57.72 -4.37 27.52
CA GLN A 130 -56.35 -3.82 27.57
C GLN A 130 -55.36 -4.75 28.32
N GLY A 131 -55.87 -5.68 29.15
CA GLY A 131 -55.04 -6.62 29.89
C GLY A 131 -54.05 -5.92 30.83
N ALA A 132 -52.88 -6.53 31.00
CA ALA A 132 -51.73 -5.96 31.69
C ALA A 132 -50.66 -5.45 30.69
N HIS A 133 -51.07 -5.10 29.45
CA HIS A 133 -50.19 -4.80 28.32
C HIS A 133 -49.04 -3.84 28.68
N SER A 134 -49.37 -2.65 29.19
CA SER A 134 -48.37 -1.62 29.54
C SER A 134 -47.44 -2.03 30.68
N VAL A 135 -47.96 -2.75 31.70
CA VAL A 135 -47.17 -3.22 32.84
C VAL A 135 -46.17 -4.29 32.41
N LEU A 136 -46.59 -5.20 31.52
CA LEU A 136 -45.72 -6.24 30.98
C LEU A 136 -44.72 -5.69 29.96
N GLU A 137 -45.04 -4.63 29.21
CA GLU A 137 -44.08 -3.91 28.37
C GLU A 137 -43.02 -3.19 29.21
N GLU A 138 -43.42 -2.46 30.25
CA GLU A 138 -42.51 -1.75 31.17
C GLU A 138 -41.56 -2.73 31.88
N PHE A 139 -42.09 -3.82 32.44
CA PHE A 139 -41.31 -4.90 33.04
C PHE A 139 -40.38 -5.60 32.03
N THR A 140 -40.82 -5.81 30.78
CA THR A 140 -39.98 -6.39 29.73
C THR A 140 -38.82 -5.46 29.37
N VAL A 141 -39.06 -4.15 29.28
CA VAL A 141 -38.02 -3.14 29.03
C VAL A 141 -37.00 -3.09 30.17
N GLU A 142 -37.44 -3.22 31.42
CA GLU A 142 -36.55 -3.32 32.59
C GLU A 142 -35.68 -4.58 32.54
N CYS A 143 -36.28 -5.75 32.31
CA CYS A 143 -35.56 -7.03 32.24
C CYS A 143 -34.58 -7.11 31.05
N VAL A 144 -34.97 -6.57 29.89
CA VAL A 144 -34.09 -6.47 28.72
C VAL A 144 -32.93 -5.51 29.02
N ARG A 145 -33.19 -4.34 29.63
CA ARG A 145 -32.11 -3.41 30.02
C ARG A 145 -31.09 -4.06 30.94
N GLY A 146 -31.53 -4.68 32.04
CA GLY A 146 -30.63 -5.36 32.98
C GLY A 146 -29.82 -6.50 32.35
N THR A 147 -30.37 -7.17 31.32
CA THR A 147 -29.62 -8.17 30.54
C THR A 147 -28.58 -7.53 29.64
N LEU A 148 -28.95 -6.47 28.91
CA LEU A 148 -28.05 -5.75 28.00
C LEU A 148 -26.91 -5.04 28.74
N ASP A 149 -27.15 -4.49 29.92
CA ASP A 149 -26.13 -3.86 30.75
C ASP A 149 -25.06 -4.88 31.19
N GLY A 150 -25.49 -6.08 31.64
CA GLY A 150 -24.57 -7.18 31.99
C GLY A 150 -23.82 -7.79 30.80
N GLU A 151 -24.47 -7.87 29.63
CA GLU A 151 -23.80 -8.23 28.38
C GLU A 151 -22.74 -7.17 28.00
N LEU A 152 -23.05 -5.88 28.12
CA LEU A 152 -22.13 -4.77 27.81
C LEU A 152 -20.93 -4.70 28.76
N ASP A 153 -21.11 -4.92 30.06
CA ASP A 153 -19.99 -5.02 31.00
C ASP A 153 -19.04 -6.16 30.63
N THR A 154 -19.59 -7.33 30.31
CA THR A 154 -18.79 -8.51 29.91
C THR A 154 -18.07 -8.30 28.57
N LEU A 155 -18.66 -7.54 27.65
CA LEU A 155 -18.01 -7.11 26.41
C LEU A 155 -16.91 -6.06 26.64
N CYS A 156 -17.08 -5.13 27.59
CA CYS A 156 -16.13 -4.04 27.83
C CYS A 156 -14.71 -4.56 28.08
N ASP A 157 -14.55 -5.65 28.82
CA ASP A 157 -13.24 -6.29 29.04
C ASP A 157 -12.64 -6.93 27.77
N GLN A 158 -13.45 -7.34 26.78
CA GLN A 158 -12.94 -7.80 25.48
C GLN A 158 -12.46 -6.65 24.57
N PHE A 159 -13.12 -5.50 24.66
CA PHE A 159 -12.69 -4.28 23.95
C PHE A 159 -11.63 -3.48 24.72
N ARG A 160 -11.27 -3.90 25.94
CA ARG A 160 -10.29 -3.24 26.79
C ARG A 160 -8.87 -3.37 26.23
N THR A 161 -8.13 -2.27 26.25
CA THR A 161 -6.74 -2.24 25.76
C THR A 161 -5.83 -1.32 26.57
N PRO A 162 -4.53 -1.63 26.70
CA PRO A 162 -3.56 -0.75 27.31
C PRO A 162 -3.44 0.59 26.56
N ASP A 163 -3.02 1.64 27.26
CA ASP A 163 -2.89 2.98 26.68
C ASP A 163 -1.71 3.12 25.71
N ASP A 164 -0.71 2.24 25.87
CA ASP A 164 0.40 2.06 24.94
C ASP A 164 0.25 0.77 24.14
N ILE A 165 0.59 0.86 22.85
CA ILE A 165 0.20 -0.06 21.77
C ILE A 165 1.41 -0.25 20.86
N GLN A 166 1.64 -1.48 20.40
CA GLN A 166 2.74 -1.87 19.52
C GLN A 166 2.20 -2.42 18.18
N GLU A 167 3.08 -2.71 17.21
CA GLU A 167 2.73 -3.12 15.84
C GLU A 167 1.86 -4.40 15.79
N GLU A 168 2.05 -5.30 16.76
CA GLU A 168 1.32 -6.57 16.90
C GLU A 168 -0.17 -6.36 17.23
N PHE A 169 -0.54 -5.29 17.92
CA PHE A 169 -1.94 -5.00 18.24
C PHE A 169 -2.72 -4.57 16.99
N PHE A 170 -2.09 -3.75 16.14
CA PHE A 170 -2.69 -3.20 14.93
C PHE A 170 -2.96 -4.28 13.88
N THR A 171 -2.16 -5.35 13.88
CA THR A 171 -2.25 -6.48 12.94
C THR A 171 -3.00 -7.69 13.52
N GLY A 172 -2.97 -7.91 14.83
CA GLY A 172 -3.63 -9.04 15.49
C GLY A 172 -5.12 -8.86 15.82
N THR A 173 -5.74 -7.72 15.48
CA THR A 173 -7.16 -7.45 15.78
C THR A 173 -8.06 -7.78 14.59
N HIS A 174 -8.55 -9.03 14.53
CA HIS A 174 -9.40 -9.53 13.45
C HIS A 174 -10.90 -9.31 13.70
N PHE A 175 -11.58 -8.63 12.77
CA PHE A 175 -12.95 -8.15 12.97
C PHE A 175 -13.95 -9.31 12.90
N LYS A 176 -13.72 -10.30 12.02
CA LYS A 176 -14.57 -11.50 11.96
C LYS A 176 -14.54 -12.31 13.26
N GLN A 177 -13.36 -12.45 13.88
CA GLN A 177 -13.21 -13.16 15.14
C GLN A 177 -13.89 -12.40 16.29
N LEU A 178 -13.63 -11.09 16.38
CA LEU A 178 -14.22 -10.23 17.40
C LEU A 178 -15.76 -10.18 17.30
N ALA A 179 -16.32 -10.16 16.08
CA ALA A 179 -17.76 -10.22 15.86
C ALA A 179 -18.40 -11.53 16.38
N GLU A 180 -17.77 -12.69 16.13
CA GLU A 180 -18.29 -13.97 16.64
C GLU A 180 -18.13 -14.09 18.17
N GLN A 181 -17.09 -13.48 18.74
CA GLN A 181 -16.94 -13.33 20.20
C GLN A 181 -18.05 -12.44 20.79
N CYS A 182 -18.35 -11.30 20.17
CA CYS A 182 -19.47 -10.45 20.58
C CYS A 182 -20.80 -11.20 20.55
N LYS A 183 -21.10 -11.91 19.46
CA LYS A 183 -22.30 -12.74 19.30
C LYS A 183 -22.41 -13.87 20.34
N THR A 184 -21.27 -14.41 20.80
CA THR A 184 -21.22 -15.49 21.80
C THR A 184 -21.44 -14.98 23.22
N VAL A 185 -20.96 -13.77 23.53
CA VAL A 185 -20.98 -13.20 24.90
C VAL A 185 -22.13 -12.22 25.14
N ALA A 186 -22.65 -11.60 24.08
CA ALA A 186 -23.80 -10.71 24.11
C ALA A 186 -24.90 -11.15 23.12
N PRO A 187 -25.48 -12.35 23.29
CA PRO A 187 -26.46 -12.90 22.35
C PRO A 187 -27.75 -12.07 22.26
N MET A 188 -28.19 -11.39 23.33
CA MET A 188 -29.38 -10.54 23.28
C MET A 188 -29.11 -9.24 22.51
N LEU A 189 -28.02 -8.53 22.82
CA LEU A 189 -27.61 -7.32 22.10
C LEU A 189 -27.35 -7.62 20.62
N TRP A 190 -26.63 -8.70 20.32
CA TRP A 190 -26.40 -9.14 18.94
C TRP A 190 -27.71 -9.53 18.25
N GLY A 191 -28.60 -10.26 18.93
CA GLY A 191 -29.93 -10.61 18.46
C GLY A 191 -30.74 -9.38 18.04
N LEU A 192 -30.90 -8.41 18.95
CA LEU A 192 -31.61 -7.15 18.69
C LEU A 192 -31.00 -6.35 17.52
N LEU A 193 -29.67 -6.21 17.48
CA LEU A 193 -28.99 -5.51 16.39
C LEU A 193 -29.18 -6.22 15.03
N SER A 194 -29.06 -7.54 14.99
CA SER A 194 -29.24 -8.35 13.77
C SER A 194 -30.68 -8.41 13.26
N ALA A 195 -31.67 -8.36 14.16
CA ALA A 195 -33.08 -8.21 13.80
C ALA A 195 -33.39 -6.79 13.28
N SER A 196 -32.73 -5.77 13.83
CA SER A 196 -32.96 -4.36 13.47
C SER A 196 -32.22 -3.93 12.20
N ALA A 197 -31.09 -4.57 11.86
CA ALA A 197 -30.18 -4.10 10.81
C ALA A 197 -29.81 -5.22 9.83
N TYR A 198 -30.41 -5.20 8.64
CA TYR A 198 -30.06 -6.04 7.48
C TYR A 198 -28.68 -5.68 6.90
N THR A 199 -27.63 -5.91 7.70
CA THR A 199 -26.29 -5.34 7.49
C THR A 199 -25.18 -6.35 7.76
N LYS A 200 -23.95 -6.04 7.31
CA LYS A 200 -22.77 -6.87 7.53
C LYS A 200 -22.38 -6.87 9.01
N SER A 201 -21.83 -7.99 9.49
CA SER A 201 -21.36 -8.14 10.88
C SER A 201 -20.39 -7.06 11.36
N GLN A 202 -19.62 -6.46 10.45
CA GLN A 202 -18.73 -5.31 10.71
C GLN A 202 -19.49 -4.07 11.23
N VAL A 203 -20.75 -3.86 10.82
CA VAL A 203 -21.59 -2.72 11.25
C VAL A 203 -22.06 -2.94 12.68
N MET A 204 -22.60 -4.13 12.99
CA MET A 204 -22.99 -4.50 14.35
C MET A 204 -21.79 -4.47 15.30
N LEU A 205 -20.63 -4.97 14.86
CA LEU A 205 -19.37 -4.89 15.62
C LEU A 205 -18.96 -3.44 15.93
N MET A 206 -19.10 -2.51 14.98
CA MET A 206 -18.82 -1.09 15.23
C MET A 206 -19.80 -0.49 16.24
N ILE A 207 -21.11 -0.77 16.12
CA ILE A 207 -22.13 -0.28 17.06
C ILE A 207 -21.83 -0.80 18.48
N ILE A 208 -21.52 -2.09 18.62
CA ILE A 208 -21.13 -2.69 19.91
C ILE A 208 -19.87 -2.00 20.46
N ALA A 209 -18.84 -1.78 19.63
CA ALA A 209 -17.63 -1.10 20.07
C ALA A 209 -17.88 0.36 20.49
N MET A 210 -18.80 1.08 19.83
CA MET A 210 -19.23 2.43 20.23
C MET A 210 -19.91 2.39 21.61
N LEU A 211 -20.86 1.47 21.81
CA LEU A 211 -21.56 1.27 23.08
C LEU A 211 -20.57 0.95 24.22
N CYS A 212 -19.71 -0.05 24.03
CA CYS A 212 -18.68 -0.42 25.00
C CYS A 212 -17.75 0.75 25.33
N TYR A 213 -17.30 1.54 24.35
CA TYR A 213 -16.46 2.71 24.61
C TYR A 213 -17.18 3.81 25.38
N THR A 214 -18.47 4.02 25.14
CA THR A 214 -19.29 4.95 25.94
C THR A 214 -19.60 4.44 27.36
N HIS A 215 -19.71 3.13 27.55
CA HIS A 215 -19.92 2.52 28.86
C HIS A 215 -18.63 2.52 29.71
N MET A 216 -17.51 2.13 29.09
CA MET A 216 -16.19 2.09 29.70
C MET A 216 -15.15 2.68 28.74
N HIS A 217 -14.61 3.88 29.06
CA HIS A 217 -13.65 4.58 28.19
C HIS A 217 -12.36 3.78 27.88
N HIS A 218 -12.03 2.74 28.65
CA HIS A 218 -10.90 1.84 28.35
C HIS A 218 -11.24 0.73 27.33
N ALA A 219 -12.52 0.48 27.04
CA ALA A 219 -13.02 -0.47 26.06
C ALA A 219 -12.92 0.09 24.62
N ASN A 220 -11.72 0.53 24.25
CA ASN A 220 -11.45 1.41 23.10
C ASN A 220 -10.66 0.73 21.95
N ARG A 221 -10.71 -0.61 21.86
CA ARG A 221 -9.95 -1.42 20.89
C ARG A 221 -10.09 -0.93 19.43
N LEU A 222 -11.32 -0.79 18.93
CA LEU A 222 -11.54 -0.35 17.55
C LEU A 222 -11.30 1.16 17.39
N GLN A 223 -11.69 1.96 18.38
CA GLN A 223 -11.50 3.41 18.39
C GLN A 223 -10.02 3.80 18.24
N LYS A 224 -9.10 3.00 18.78
CA LYS A 224 -7.65 3.15 18.62
C LYS A 224 -7.20 2.83 17.19
N LEU A 225 -7.68 1.74 16.58
CA LEU A 225 -7.38 1.39 15.17
C LEU A 225 -7.89 2.49 14.22
N PHE A 226 -9.17 2.86 14.34
CA PHE A 226 -9.81 3.87 13.47
C PHE A 226 -9.20 5.26 13.66
N ALA A 227 -8.81 5.65 14.87
CA ALA A 227 -8.15 6.93 15.12
C ALA A 227 -6.82 7.06 14.36
N ILE A 228 -5.97 6.03 14.36
CA ILE A 228 -4.72 6.07 13.60
C ILE A 228 -5.03 5.97 12.09
N TYR A 229 -5.86 5.00 11.67
CA TYR A 229 -6.20 4.81 10.25
C TYR A 229 -6.76 6.07 9.60
N LEU A 230 -7.81 6.68 10.18
CA LEU A 230 -8.49 7.84 9.59
C LEU A 230 -7.61 9.09 9.61
N LYS A 231 -6.73 9.27 10.62
CA LYS A 231 -5.75 10.36 10.65
C LYS A 231 -4.79 10.31 9.46
N PHE A 232 -4.43 9.11 9.02
CA PHE A 232 -3.55 8.87 7.86
C PHE A 232 -4.29 8.58 6.55
N ARG A 233 -5.62 8.75 6.54
CA ARG A 233 -6.46 8.88 5.33
C ARG A 233 -6.98 10.31 5.16
N GLY A 234 -6.30 11.29 5.74
CA GLY A 234 -6.56 12.72 5.53
C GLY A 234 -7.81 13.28 6.22
N LEU A 235 -8.42 12.55 7.18
CA LEU A 235 -9.66 13.01 7.82
C LEU A 235 -9.44 14.39 8.51
N PRO A 236 -10.14 15.46 8.09
CA PRO A 236 -9.92 16.80 8.64
C PRO A 236 -10.22 16.86 10.13
N ALA A 237 -9.47 17.66 10.90
CA ALA A 237 -9.57 17.70 12.37
C ALA A 237 -11.01 17.84 12.89
N LYS A 238 -11.85 18.71 12.31
CA LYS A 238 -13.27 18.85 12.69
C LYS A 238 -14.10 17.57 12.48
N ALA A 239 -13.85 16.83 11.40
CA ALA A 239 -14.51 15.55 11.13
C ALA A 239 -13.97 14.43 12.03
N PHE A 240 -12.69 14.54 12.43
CA PHE A 240 -12.07 13.68 13.43
C PHE A 240 -12.66 13.89 14.83
N ASP A 241 -12.84 15.15 15.24
CA ASP A 241 -13.47 15.50 16.52
C ASP A 241 -14.95 15.11 16.56
N MET A 242 -15.67 15.23 15.43
CA MET A 242 -17.01 14.67 15.26
C MET A 242 -17.03 13.14 15.37
N SER A 243 -16.08 12.45 14.73
CA SER A 243 -15.96 10.97 14.80
C SER A 243 -15.66 10.51 16.23
N HIS A 244 -14.90 11.30 16.99
CA HIS A 244 -14.63 11.05 18.40
C HIS A 244 -15.87 11.27 19.28
N ALA A 245 -16.62 12.34 19.06
CA ALA A 245 -17.90 12.59 19.75
C ALA A 245 -18.96 11.52 19.45
N LEU A 246 -18.89 10.89 18.27
CA LEU A 246 -19.71 9.73 17.88
C LEU A 246 -19.15 8.38 18.36
N ALA A 247 -18.16 8.36 19.26
CA ALA A 247 -17.55 7.13 19.80
C ALA A 247 -16.88 6.21 18.75
N VAL A 248 -16.64 6.68 17.51
CA VAL A 248 -16.01 5.92 16.42
C VAL A 248 -14.48 5.93 16.53
N THR A 249 -13.90 6.99 17.10
CA THR A 249 -12.44 7.16 17.25
C THR A 249 -12.05 7.64 18.65
N MET A 250 -10.79 7.41 19.02
CA MET A 250 -10.11 8.23 20.03
C MET A 250 -10.00 9.70 19.56
N SER A 251 -9.63 10.62 20.44
CA SER A 251 -9.47 12.05 20.09
C SER A 251 -8.29 12.33 19.16
N HIS A 252 -8.34 13.44 18.41
CA HIS A 252 -7.22 13.86 17.54
C HIS A 252 -5.93 14.12 18.33
N LYS A 253 -6.07 14.61 19.57
CA LYS A 253 -4.99 14.77 20.54
C LYS A 253 -4.36 13.41 20.90
N TRP A 254 -5.18 12.42 21.26
CA TRP A 254 -4.70 11.07 21.54
C TRP A 254 -3.94 10.49 20.35
N ALA A 255 -4.53 10.52 19.15
CA ALA A 255 -3.91 9.98 17.94
C ALA A 255 -2.57 10.66 17.63
N SER A 256 -2.49 11.98 17.77
CA SER A 256 -1.27 12.74 17.51
C SER A 256 -0.17 12.52 18.57
N SER A 257 -0.53 12.32 19.84
CA SER A 257 0.42 11.93 20.90
C SER A 257 0.87 10.48 20.77
N HIS A 258 -0.03 9.57 20.40
CA HIS A 258 0.26 8.14 20.26
C HIS A 258 1.23 7.87 19.10
N VAL A 259 1.03 8.53 17.95
CA VAL A 259 1.97 8.49 16.81
C VAL A 259 3.39 8.92 17.21
N ALA A 260 3.54 9.92 18.09
CA ALA A 260 4.87 10.32 18.57
C ALA A 260 5.54 9.23 19.43
N LYS A 261 4.77 8.44 20.19
CA LYS A 261 5.26 7.25 20.89
C LYS A 261 5.62 6.13 19.90
N MET A 262 4.78 5.87 18.90
CA MET A 262 5.06 4.88 17.84
C MET A 262 6.39 5.19 17.12
N SER A 263 6.62 6.46 16.75
CA SER A 263 7.88 6.89 16.15
C SER A 263 9.09 6.71 17.08
N ALA A 264 8.93 6.99 18.37
CA ALA A 264 10.00 6.77 19.36
C ALA A 264 10.32 5.27 19.53
N SER A 265 9.29 4.41 19.53
CA SER A 265 9.44 2.95 19.55
C SER A 265 10.19 2.44 18.31
N ALA A 266 9.77 2.88 17.11
CA ALA A 266 10.44 2.51 15.85
C ALA A 266 11.91 2.98 15.79
N MET A 267 12.22 4.16 16.35
CA MET A 267 13.60 4.66 16.46
C MET A 267 14.43 3.86 17.48
N GLN A 268 13.84 3.32 18.54
CA GLN A 268 14.52 2.41 19.47
C GLN A 268 14.73 1.02 18.83
N GLU A 269 13.73 0.52 18.10
CA GLU A 269 13.77 -0.76 17.40
C GLU A 269 14.86 -0.79 16.33
N VAL A 270 14.97 0.26 15.50
CA VAL A 270 16.00 0.34 14.46
C VAL A 270 17.41 0.36 15.06
N THR A 271 17.69 1.21 16.05
CA THR A 271 19.02 1.27 16.69
C THR A 271 19.37 -0.06 17.37
N ARG A 272 18.40 -0.76 18.00
CA ARG A 272 18.61 -2.10 18.55
C ARG A 272 18.95 -3.13 17.46
N LEU A 273 18.25 -3.11 16.33
CA LEU A 273 18.49 -4.08 15.25
C LEU A 273 19.80 -3.80 14.49
N MET A 274 20.22 -2.54 14.39
CA MET A 274 21.51 -2.13 13.81
C MET A 274 22.73 -2.61 14.61
N GLN A 275 22.54 -3.01 15.87
CA GLN A 275 23.58 -3.67 16.69
C GLN A 275 23.67 -5.19 16.46
N ILE A 276 22.66 -5.79 15.81
CA ILE A 276 22.49 -7.25 15.68
C ILE A 276 22.67 -7.72 14.23
N TYR A 277 22.21 -6.92 13.25
CA TYR A 277 22.11 -7.30 11.84
C TYR A 277 22.76 -6.25 10.92
N PRO A 278 23.32 -6.66 9.76
CA PRO A 278 23.84 -5.72 8.77
C PRO A 278 22.78 -4.76 8.23
N TRP A 279 23.19 -3.51 8.04
CA TRP A 279 22.32 -2.40 7.67
C TRP A 279 22.98 -1.42 6.70
N LEU A 280 22.16 -0.61 6.02
CA LEU A 280 22.57 0.50 5.17
C LEU A 280 21.62 1.69 5.34
N ILE A 281 22.13 2.92 5.26
CA ILE A 281 21.30 4.13 5.12
C ILE A 281 21.30 4.58 3.67
N SER A 282 20.13 4.93 3.15
CA SER A 282 20.02 5.79 1.96
C SER A 282 19.17 7.01 2.29
N TYR A 283 19.46 8.13 1.65
CA TYR A 283 18.72 9.37 1.82
C TYR A 283 18.69 10.17 0.52
N ASP A 284 17.67 11.01 0.36
CA ASP A 284 17.43 11.80 -0.85
C ASP A 284 16.58 13.06 -0.53
N HIS A 285 16.56 14.04 -1.45
CA HIS A 285 15.91 15.34 -1.33
C HIS A 285 14.38 15.21 -1.27
N ILE A 286 13.80 15.59 -0.14
CA ILE A 286 12.35 15.74 0.00
C ILE A 286 11.95 17.23 -0.05
N ASN A 287 11.26 17.59 -1.12
CA ASN A 287 10.63 18.90 -1.28
C ASN A 287 9.17 18.84 -0.81
N ILE A 288 8.77 19.75 0.08
CA ILE A 288 7.40 19.80 0.64
C ILE A 288 6.79 21.20 0.43
N PRO A 289 5.60 21.31 -0.19
CA PRO A 289 4.80 22.53 -0.18
C PRO A 289 4.03 22.67 1.13
N PHE A 290 4.43 23.64 1.94
CA PHE A 290 3.77 24.05 3.17
C PHE A 290 2.70 25.10 2.87
N ARG A 291 1.43 24.78 3.20
CA ARG A 291 0.29 25.69 3.03
C ARG A 291 -0.05 26.41 4.34
N VAL A 292 -0.38 27.69 4.23
CA VAL A 292 -0.94 28.51 5.31
C VAL A 292 -2.45 28.65 5.16
N PHE A 293 -3.19 28.81 6.26
CA PHE A 293 -4.66 28.89 6.21
C PHE A 293 -5.18 30.14 5.48
N SER A 294 -4.42 31.22 5.54
CA SER A 294 -4.69 32.49 4.86
C SER A 294 -3.35 33.11 4.49
N GLN A 295 -3.11 33.31 3.20
CA GLN A 295 -1.91 33.99 2.73
C GLN A 295 -2.00 35.49 3.05
N ARG A 296 -0.90 36.05 3.56
CA ARG A 296 -0.70 37.47 3.89
C ARG A 296 0.65 37.93 3.34
N LEU A 297 0.96 39.22 3.44
CA LEU A 297 2.24 39.76 2.95
C LEU A 297 3.46 39.16 3.67
N ASP A 298 3.30 38.88 4.96
CA ASP A 298 4.27 38.33 5.92
C ASP A 298 4.20 36.79 6.06
N ASN A 299 3.05 36.18 5.74
CA ASN A 299 2.78 34.76 5.94
C ASN A 299 2.19 34.13 4.67
N LYS A 300 3.05 33.53 3.84
CA LYS A 300 2.69 32.94 2.52
C LYS A 300 2.88 31.42 2.53
N ASP A 301 2.32 30.75 1.53
CA ASP A 301 2.69 29.37 1.23
C ASP A 301 4.20 29.30 0.90
N THR A 302 4.87 28.27 1.39
CA THR A 302 6.33 28.12 1.23
C THR A 302 6.67 26.73 0.67
N PHE A 303 7.57 26.70 -0.30
CA PHE A 303 8.18 25.48 -0.78
C PHE A 303 9.53 25.32 -0.07
N SER A 304 9.73 24.20 0.62
CA SER A 304 10.94 23.99 1.42
C SER A 304 11.53 22.60 1.14
N SER A 305 12.84 22.59 0.96
CA SER A 305 13.66 21.41 0.70
C SER A 305 14.28 20.89 1.99
N GLY A 306 14.20 19.58 2.19
CA GLY A 306 14.85 18.84 3.26
C GLY A 306 15.37 17.50 2.76
N VAL A 307 15.73 16.62 3.69
CA VAL A 307 16.17 15.25 3.41
C VAL A 307 15.25 14.23 4.10
N ALA A 308 14.89 13.16 3.38
CA ALA A 308 14.29 11.96 3.94
C ALA A 308 15.33 10.84 3.88
N ALA A 309 15.41 10.02 4.94
CA ALA A 309 16.44 8.98 5.07
C ALA A 309 15.82 7.69 5.62
N THR A 310 16.29 6.54 5.15
CA THR A 310 15.79 5.21 5.55
C THR A 310 16.95 4.29 5.90
N VAL A 311 16.84 3.60 7.03
CA VAL A 311 17.70 2.43 7.36
C VAL A 311 17.05 1.18 6.77
N TYR A 312 17.82 0.41 6.01
CA TYR A 312 17.47 -0.92 5.53
C TYR A 312 18.27 -1.96 6.32
N ILE A 313 17.62 -3.01 6.83
CA ILE A 313 18.25 -4.06 7.65
C ILE A 313 18.01 -5.43 7.00
N LYS A 314 19.08 -6.22 6.85
CA LYS A 314 19.03 -7.58 6.28
C LYS A 314 19.39 -8.62 7.32
N ARG A 315 18.38 -9.28 7.89
CA ARG A 315 18.53 -10.25 9.00
C ARG A 315 19.42 -11.45 8.69
N GLN A 316 19.43 -11.90 7.43
CA GLN A 316 20.25 -13.03 6.94
C GLN A 316 21.40 -12.59 6.02
N ALA A 317 21.84 -11.33 6.10
CA ALA A 317 23.10 -10.93 5.49
C ALA A 317 24.26 -11.35 6.40
N GLN A 318 25.35 -11.85 5.81
CA GLN A 318 26.59 -12.06 6.55
C GLN A 318 27.13 -10.70 7.04
N ALA A 319 27.51 -10.63 8.32
CA ALA A 319 28.21 -9.46 8.84
C ALA A 319 29.55 -9.29 8.12
N LEU A 320 29.83 -8.08 7.64
CA LEU A 320 31.14 -7.74 7.06
C LEU A 320 32.19 -7.90 8.17
N ALA A 321 33.26 -8.63 7.87
CA ALA A 321 34.36 -8.82 8.83
C ALA A 321 34.99 -7.45 9.18
N PRO A 322 35.49 -7.23 10.41
CA PRO A 322 36.08 -5.95 10.82
C PRO A 322 37.18 -5.43 9.88
N GLU A 323 37.89 -6.35 9.23
CA GLU A 323 38.96 -6.10 8.29
C GLU A 323 38.47 -5.58 6.93
N VAL A 324 37.18 -5.75 6.57
CA VAL A 324 36.64 -5.34 5.25
C VAL A 324 36.89 -3.85 4.98
N SER A 325 36.73 -2.98 5.99
CA SER A 325 37.04 -1.55 5.86
C SER A 325 38.53 -1.28 5.63
N ALA A 326 39.43 -2.12 6.14
CA ALA A 326 40.87 -2.03 5.88
C ALA A 326 41.24 -2.62 4.50
N GLN A 327 40.68 -3.76 4.14
CA GLN A 327 40.83 -4.43 2.84
C GLN A 327 40.30 -3.55 1.70
N LEU A 328 39.18 -2.84 1.90
CA LEU A 328 38.62 -1.90 0.93
C LEU A 328 39.50 -0.63 0.79
N ARG A 329 40.07 -0.12 1.89
CA ARG A 329 41.08 0.96 1.82
C ARG A 329 42.33 0.50 1.06
N GLU A 330 42.81 -0.71 1.32
CA GLU A 330 43.98 -1.28 0.66
C GLU A 330 43.73 -1.56 -0.83
N SER A 331 42.57 -2.12 -1.18
CA SER A 331 42.15 -2.33 -2.57
C SER A 331 41.99 -1.01 -3.32
N ARG A 332 41.43 0.03 -2.67
CA ARG A 332 41.42 1.41 -3.21
C ARG A 332 42.83 1.97 -3.37
N ARG A 333 43.76 1.73 -2.43
CA ARG A 333 45.16 2.16 -2.50
C ARG A 333 45.89 1.49 -3.68
N ILE A 334 45.71 0.18 -3.85
CA ILE A 334 46.27 -0.60 -4.96
C ILE A 334 45.67 -0.13 -6.29
N GLY A 335 44.34 0.03 -6.39
CA GLY A 335 43.67 0.54 -7.59
C GLY A 335 43.98 2.01 -7.92
N MET A 336 44.48 2.79 -6.96
CA MET A 336 45.04 4.13 -7.20
C MET A 336 46.48 4.11 -7.74
N GLN A 337 47.24 3.04 -7.47
CA GLN A 337 48.58 2.84 -8.04
C GLN A 337 48.52 2.12 -9.40
N ASN A 338 47.57 1.19 -9.56
CA ASN A 338 47.30 0.42 -10.76
C ASN A 338 45.87 0.72 -11.27
N PRO A 339 45.62 1.90 -11.86
CA PRO A 339 44.30 2.27 -12.37
C PRO A 339 43.87 1.37 -13.53
N ILE A 340 42.59 0.98 -13.55
CA ILE A 340 42.00 0.15 -14.61
C ILE A 340 42.14 0.84 -15.98
N THR A 341 42.71 0.16 -16.97
CA THR A 341 42.93 0.74 -18.29
C THR A 341 41.73 0.55 -19.22
N PHE A 342 41.67 1.33 -20.30
CA PHE A 342 40.73 1.07 -21.41
C PHE A 342 40.84 -0.36 -21.94
N SER A 343 42.05 -0.93 -22.00
CA SER A 343 42.28 -2.30 -22.45
C SER A 343 41.56 -3.31 -21.57
N ASP A 344 41.54 -3.08 -20.25
CA ASP A 344 40.94 -4.00 -19.29
C ASP A 344 39.41 -3.89 -19.27
N ILE A 345 38.87 -2.67 -19.35
CA ILE A 345 37.43 -2.43 -19.55
C ILE A 345 36.95 -3.11 -20.85
N PHE A 346 37.72 -3.02 -21.93
CA PHE A 346 37.39 -3.62 -23.22
C PHE A 346 37.48 -5.16 -23.19
N LYS A 347 38.51 -5.74 -22.55
CA LYS A 347 38.60 -7.19 -22.29
C LYS A 347 37.39 -7.70 -21.50
N LEU A 348 37.04 -7.01 -20.40
CA LEU A 348 35.88 -7.35 -19.57
C LEU A 348 34.58 -7.33 -20.38
N SER A 349 34.39 -6.32 -21.24
CA SER A 349 33.22 -6.26 -22.12
C SER A 349 33.17 -7.39 -23.15
N ILE A 350 34.31 -7.84 -23.67
CA ILE A 350 34.38 -8.99 -24.59
C ILE A 350 34.09 -10.30 -23.85
N GLN A 351 34.53 -10.42 -22.59
CA GLN A 351 34.33 -11.61 -21.76
C GLN A 351 32.87 -11.75 -21.28
N SER A 352 32.20 -10.65 -20.94
CA SER A 352 30.80 -10.68 -20.46
C SER A 352 29.75 -10.74 -21.58
N TYR A 353 30.03 -10.14 -22.74
CA TYR A 353 29.05 -10.04 -23.83
C TYR A 353 28.45 -11.38 -24.32
N PRO A 354 29.19 -12.51 -24.41
CA PRO A 354 28.60 -13.81 -24.74
C PRO A 354 27.51 -14.28 -23.78
N ARG A 355 27.56 -13.86 -22.50
CA ARG A 355 26.49 -14.17 -21.54
C ARG A 355 25.33 -13.20 -21.67
N ILE A 356 25.63 -11.90 -21.77
CA ILE A 356 24.62 -10.85 -22.02
C ILE A 356 23.80 -11.19 -23.26
N LYS A 357 24.45 -11.60 -24.37
CA LYS A 357 23.78 -11.99 -25.62
C LYS A 357 22.79 -13.16 -25.43
N LYS A 358 23.03 -14.11 -24.50
CA LYS A 358 22.04 -15.16 -24.19
C LYS A 358 20.78 -14.57 -23.57
N PHE A 359 20.90 -13.65 -22.62
CA PHE A 359 19.75 -12.97 -22.02
C PHE A 359 19.04 -12.05 -23.03
N ILE A 360 19.77 -11.35 -23.91
CA ILE A 360 19.19 -10.59 -25.04
C ILE A 360 18.38 -11.54 -25.95
N VAL A 361 18.92 -12.71 -26.33
CA VAL A 361 18.19 -13.73 -27.13
C VAL A 361 16.95 -14.23 -26.39
N TYR A 362 17.04 -14.50 -25.08
CA TYR A 362 15.89 -14.94 -24.28
C TYR A 362 14.79 -13.88 -24.20
N HIS A 363 15.14 -12.61 -24.00
CA HIS A 363 14.15 -11.52 -24.00
C HIS A 363 13.56 -11.24 -25.39
N ALA A 364 14.37 -11.29 -26.45
CA ALA A 364 13.89 -11.22 -27.82
C ALA A 364 12.89 -12.36 -28.10
N LEU A 365 13.22 -13.60 -27.75
CA LEU A 365 12.32 -14.75 -27.85
C LEU A 365 11.04 -14.55 -27.04
N ARG A 366 11.13 -14.01 -25.81
CA ARG A 366 9.95 -13.72 -24.97
C ARG A 366 8.96 -12.75 -25.61
N PHE A 367 9.42 -11.64 -26.20
CA PHE A 367 8.51 -10.71 -26.92
C PHE A 367 7.77 -11.32 -28.11
N LEU A 368 8.23 -12.49 -28.58
CA LEU A 368 7.68 -13.20 -29.72
C LEU A 368 6.83 -14.42 -29.30
N LEU A 369 7.04 -14.95 -28.09
CA LEU A 369 6.18 -15.98 -27.47
C LEU A 369 5.00 -15.35 -26.70
N ASP A 370 5.21 -14.17 -26.13
CA ASP A 370 4.23 -13.44 -25.30
C ASP A 370 3.40 -12.44 -26.15
N SER A 371 3.46 -12.49 -27.49
CA SER A 371 2.71 -11.61 -28.38
C SER A 371 1.24 -12.07 -28.57
N PRO A 372 0.28 -11.14 -28.75
CA PRO A 372 -1.13 -11.49 -28.99
C PRO A 372 -1.36 -12.40 -30.21
N GLU A 373 -0.48 -12.31 -31.20
CA GLU A 373 -0.50 -13.07 -32.45
C GLU A 373 -0.01 -14.52 -32.26
N PHE A 374 0.80 -14.79 -31.22
CA PHE A 374 1.35 -16.11 -30.95
C PHE A 374 0.58 -16.83 -29.83
N GLN A 375 -0.20 -17.84 -30.19
CA GLN A 375 -0.97 -18.64 -29.21
C GLN A 375 -0.08 -19.62 -28.43
N PHE A 376 0.72 -19.12 -27.48
CA PHE A 376 1.66 -19.94 -26.70
C PHE A 376 1.00 -21.13 -25.99
N GLN A 377 -0.25 -20.99 -25.54
CA GLN A 377 -0.99 -22.04 -24.83
C GLN A 377 -1.31 -23.25 -25.72
N THR A 378 -1.54 -23.04 -27.03
CA THR A 378 -1.83 -24.10 -28.01
C THR A 378 -0.59 -24.59 -28.77
N TYR A 379 0.58 -23.95 -28.56
CA TYR A 379 1.82 -24.30 -29.25
C TYR A 379 2.39 -25.64 -28.78
N THR A 380 2.51 -26.60 -29.71
CA THR A 380 2.89 -28.00 -29.47
C THR A 380 4.26 -28.20 -28.78
N HIS A 381 5.16 -27.21 -28.86
CA HIS A 381 6.50 -27.28 -28.28
C HIS A 381 6.74 -26.26 -27.15
N ARG A 382 5.68 -25.70 -26.56
CA ARG A 382 5.73 -24.75 -25.42
C ARG A 382 6.54 -25.27 -24.23
N ASP A 383 6.53 -26.58 -24.01
CA ASP A 383 7.19 -27.28 -22.90
C ASP A 383 8.67 -27.63 -23.19
N SER A 384 9.23 -27.16 -24.32
CA SER A 384 10.62 -27.38 -24.72
C SER A 384 11.63 -26.72 -23.76
N PRO A 385 12.72 -27.42 -23.36
CA PRO A 385 13.80 -26.84 -22.54
C PRO A 385 14.43 -25.56 -23.12
N LEU A 386 14.36 -25.37 -24.44
CA LEU A 386 14.88 -24.17 -25.11
C LEU A 386 14.06 -22.90 -24.84
N LEU A 387 12.86 -23.03 -24.27
CA LEU A 387 11.94 -21.92 -23.95
C LEU A 387 11.91 -21.62 -22.43
N GLN A 388 12.65 -22.39 -21.63
CA GLN A 388 12.73 -22.19 -20.18
C GLN A 388 13.51 -20.91 -19.84
N PRO A 389 13.22 -20.24 -18.71
CA PRO A 389 14.02 -19.13 -18.23
C PRO A 389 15.50 -19.51 -18.06
N LEU A 390 16.41 -18.63 -18.46
CA LEU A 390 17.83 -18.83 -18.23
C LEU A 390 18.13 -18.78 -16.72
N SER A 391 18.95 -19.72 -16.26
CA SER A 391 19.44 -19.72 -14.87
C SER A 391 20.24 -18.43 -14.58
N PRO A 392 20.02 -17.79 -13.42
CA PRO A 392 20.79 -16.60 -13.03
C PRO A 392 22.26 -16.95 -12.79
N VAL A 393 23.13 -15.95 -12.93
CA VAL A 393 24.59 -16.08 -12.74
C VAL A 393 24.94 -16.15 -11.26
N HIS A 394 24.38 -15.24 -10.46
CA HIS A 394 24.53 -15.18 -9.02
C HIS A 394 23.31 -14.44 -8.44
N ALA A 395 22.20 -15.18 -8.29
CA ALA A 395 21.00 -14.64 -7.65
C ALA A 395 21.19 -14.47 -6.14
N LEU A 396 20.75 -13.32 -5.62
CA LEU A 396 20.58 -13.10 -4.19
C LEU A 396 19.50 -14.05 -3.63
N PRO A 397 19.68 -14.59 -2.41
CA PRO A 397 18.70 -15.50 -1.81
C PRO A 397 17.41 -14.77 -1.44
N HIS A 398 16.28 -15.47 -1.57
CA HIS A 398 14.94 -14.95 -1.30
C HIS A 398 14.14 -15.93 -0.42
N GLY A 399 13.28 -15.36 0.43
CA GLY A 399 12.34 -16.08 1.28
C GLY A 399 11.90 -15.20 2.46
N PRO A 400 10.99 -15.66 3.34
CA PRO A 400 10.49 -14.90 4.48
C PRO A 400 11.60 -14.40 5.43
N GLU A 401 12.66 -15.20 5.59
CA GLU A 401 13.87 -14.88 6.35
C GLU A 401 14.78 -13.84 5.67
N HIS A 402 14.77 -13.79 4.33
CA HIS A 402 15.50 -12.80 3.52
C HIS A 402 14.72 -11.48 3.30
N VAL A 403 13.49 -11.36 3.82
CA VAL A 403 12.74 -10.09 3.84
C VAL A 403 13.58 -9.00 4.50
N THR A 404 13.81 -7.93 3.73
CA THR A 404 14.49 -6.72 4.20
C THR A 404 13.55 -5.90 5.06
N LEU A 405 13.99 -5.48 6.24
CA LEU A 405 13.25 -4.53 7.08
C LEU A 405 13.63 -3.09 6.68
N GLN A 406 12.69 -2.17 6.73
CA GLN A 406 12.93 -0.75 6.47
C GLN A 406 12.38 0.13 7.59
N TYR A 407 13.17 1.14 7.99
CA TYR A 407 12.84 2.10 9.04
C TYR A 407 13.13 3.50 8.51
N LEU A 408 12.08 4.29 8.33
CA LEU A 408 12.18 5.67 7.91
C LEU A 408 12.62 6.53 9.11
N LEU A 409 13.51 7.50 8.90
CA LEU A 409 14.01 8.38 9.95
C LEU A 409 13.23 9.69 9.99
N GLY A 410 13.44 10.49 11.04
CA GLY A 410 12.84 11.81 11.15
C GLY A 410 13.39 12.75 10.08
N SER A 411 12.53 13.25 9.18
CA SER A 411 12.98 14.14 8.09
C SER A 411 13.71 15.38 8.58
N ILE A 412 14.73 15.76 7.82
CA ILE A 412 15.75 16.74 8.19
C ILE A 412 15.50 18.03 7.41
N ASN A 413 15.33 19.16 8.12
CA ASN A 413 15.16 20.49 7.53
C ASN A 413 16.50 21.11 7.11
N ILE A 414 17.19 20.46 6.16
CA ILE A 414 18.44 20.94 5.56
C ILE A 414 18.32 20.71 4.05
N PRO A 415 18.48 21.75 3.21
CA PRO A 415 18.19 21.68 1.78
C PRO A 415 19.23 20.87 0.98
N GLU A 416 20.34 20.49 1.60
CA GLU A 416 21.39 19.63 1.03
C GLU A 416 21.90 20.14 -0.33
N VAL A 417 22.08 21.47 -0.46
CA VAL A 417 22.59 22.11 -1.68
C VAL A 417 24.11 22.28 -1.69
N SER A 418 24.73 22.45 -0.51
CA SER A 418 26.17 22.65 -0.34
C SER A 418 26.88 21.47 0.35
N TYR A 419 28.23 21.50 0.37
CA TYR A 419 29.03 20.55 1.14
C TYR A 419 28.78 20.64 2.65
N ALA A 420 28.59 21.86 3.19
CA ALA A 420 28.28 22.07 4.60
C ALA A 420 26.87 21.58 4.97
N ASP A 421 25.92 21.66 4.05
CA ASP A 421 24.60 21.03 4.24
C ASP A 421 24.68 19.50 4.24
N ASN A 422 25.54 18.92 3.39
CA ASN A 422 25.78 17.47 3.37
C ASN A 422 26.39 16.98 4.70
N GLU A 423 27.39 17.68 5.23
CA GLU A 423 27.93 17.42 6.57
C GLU A 423 26.82 17.45 7.63
N ARG A 424 26.06 18.54 7.71
CA ARG A 424 25.01 18.71 8.72
C ARG A 424 23.86 17.69 8.60
N VAL A 425 23.62 17.14 7.40
CA VAL A 425 22.72 16.00 7.21
C VAL A 425 23.33 14.72 7.81
N VAL A 426 24.62 14.44 7.56
CA VAL A 426 25.32 13.29 8.16
C VAL A 426 25.36 13.40 9.69
N GLU A 427 25.69 14.58 10.24
CA GLU A 427 25.65 14.87 11.68
C GLU A 427 24.27 14.58 12.27
N GLU A 428 23.19 15.09 11.66
CA GLU A 428 21.82 14.90 12.15
C GLU A 428 21.35 13.45 12.03
N LEU A 429 21.79 12.68 11.03
CA LEU A 429 21.52 11.25 10.91
C LEU A 429 22.22 10.46 12.03
N LEU A 430 23.51 10.70 12.25
CA LEU A 430 24.27 10.11 13.35
C LEU A 430 23.63 10.44 14.71
N ARG A 431 23.21 11.71 14.90
CA ARG A 431 22.53 12.22 16.10
C ARG A 431 21.13 11.62 16.31
N GLN A 432 20.40 11.25 15.25
CA GLN A 432 19.11 10.54 15.38
C GLN A 432 19.28 9.07 15.75
N LEU A 433 20.34 8.42 15.25
CA LEU A 433 20.57 6.99 15.42
C LEU A 433 21.40 6.64 16.67
N GLY A 434 22.06 7.64 17.28
CA GLY A 434 22.98 7.45 18.40
C GLY A 434 24.34 6.89 17.98
N LEU A 435 24.75 7.16 16.74
CA LEU A 435 25.94 6.57 16.10
C LEU A 435 27.13 7.52 16.06
N THR A 436 28.31 6.95 15.92
CA THR A 436 29.54 7.65 15.54
C THR A 436 29.77 7.58 14.02
N SER A 437 29.63 6.41 13.39
CA SER A 437 29.89 6.21 11.96
C SER A 437 28.78 5.41 11.27
N ALA A 438 28.65 5.55 9.94
CA ALA A 438 27.54 4.99 9.15
C ALA A 438 27.87 4.71 7.67
N TRP A 439 27.01 3.93 7.01
CA TRP A 439 27.13 3.55 5.60
C TRP A 439 25.99 4.19 4.81
N ILE A 440 26.30 5.01 3.80
CA ILE A 440 25.41 6.04 3.23
C ILE A 440 25.52 6.08 1.69
N GLY A 441 24.39 6.18 0.96
CA GLY A 441 24.41 6.43 -0.49
C GLY A 441 23.11 6.91 -1.16
N ASP A 442 23.27 7.96 -1.98
CA ASP A 442 22.64 8.20 -3.30
C ASP A 442 23.73 8.77 -4.24
N GLN A 443 23.66 8.55 -5.56
CA GLN A 443 24.71 8.95 -6.50
C GLN A 443 24.99 10.46 -6.59
N MET A 444 24.01 11.37 -6.43
CA MET A 444 24.29 12.82 -6.43
C MET A 444 24.92 13.29 -5.12
N THR A 445 24.45 12.75 -4.00
CA THR A 445 25.06 12.94 -2.68
C THR A 445 26.46 12.35 -2.64
N VAL A 446 26.68 11.18 -3.25
CA VAL A 446 27.98 10.49 -3.35
C VAL A 446 29.02 11.32 -4.08
N ASP A 447 28.69 11.99 -5.19
CA ASP A 447 29.64 12.87 -5.89
C ASP A 447 30.00 14.11 -5.04
N ARG A 448 29.08 14.61 -4.21
CA ARG A 448 29.35 15.67 -3.23
C ARG A 448 30.19 15.16 -2.05
N LEU A 449 29.91 13.98 -1.53
CA LEU A 449 30.67 13.34 -0.46
C LEU A 449 32.10 12.98 -0.94
N ARG A 450 32.28 12.57 -2.20
CA ARG A 450 33.59 12.45 -2.87
C ARG A 450 34.35 13.78 -2.93
N GLY A 451 33.64 14.90 -3.09
CA GLY A 451 34.20 16.25 -2.96
C GLY A 451 34.65 16.56 -1.53
N LEU A 452 33.80 16.24 -0.54
CA LEU A 452 34.08 16.43 0.88
C LEU A 452 35.27 15.58 1.36
N PHE A 453 35.36 14.32 0.93
CA PHE A 453 36.53 13.44 1.09
C PHE A 453 37.83 14.09 0.61
N LYS A 454 37.83 14.68 -0.59
CA LYS A 454 39.01 15.36 -1.16
C LYS A 454 39.40 16.58 -0.32
N PHE A 455 38.41 17.37 0.11
CA PHE A 455 38.62 18.55 0.97
C PHE A 455 39.19 18.16 2.34
N ARG A 456 38.63 17.13 2.98
CA ARG A 456 39.02 16.64 4.31
C ARG A 456 40.21 15.70 4.33
N SER A 457 40.79 15.36 3.18
CA SER A 457 41.90 14.40 3.07
C SER A 457 43.16 14.69 3.92
N ARG A 458 43.25 15.88 4.54
CA ARG A 458 44.34 16.30 5.44
C ARG A 458 43.97 16.30 6.93
N ASP A 459 42.72 15.98 7.28
CA ASP A 459 42.26 16.02 8.67
C ASP A 459 42.89 14.88 9.48
N ILE A 460 43.11 15.12 10.77
CA ILE A 460 44.12 14.40 11.56
C ILE A 460 43.74 12.92 11.78
N ASN A 461 42.46 12.64 12.03
CA ASN A 461 41.99 11.29 12.37
C ASN A 461 41.06 10.70 11.30
N SER A 462 40.81 9.39 11.39
CA SER A 462 39.99 8.61 10.44
C SER A 462 38.49 8.96 10.47
N PHE A 463 38.02 9.70 11.48
CA PHE A 463 36.62 10.08 11.64
C PHE A 463 36.33 11.34 10.82
N ASP A 464 37.12 12.40 11.02
CA ASP A 464 36.94 13.71 10.38
C ASP A 464 37.12 13.63 8.86
N ARG A 465 38.10 12.81 8.41
CA ARG A 465 38.32 12.48 6.99
C ARG A 465 37.18 11.73 6.32
N LEU A 466 36.20 11.25 7.09
CA LEU A 466 35.09 10.39 6.64
C LEU A 466 35.53 9.01 6.10
N ASP A 467 36.76 8.55 6.41
CA ASP A 467 37.36 7.29 5.90
C ASP A 467 36.52 6.01 6.15
N TRP A 468 35.50 6.10 7.00
CA TRP A 468 34.53 5.07 7.34
C TRP A 468 33.36 4.96 6.34
N MET A 469 33.11 5.97 5.50
CA MET A 469 31.97 5.97 4.57
C MET A 469 32.24 5.11 3.32
N VAL A 470 31.36 4.13 3.09
CA VAL A 470 31.30 3.38 1.82
C VAL A 470 30.15 3.91 0.98
N LEU A 471 30.52 4.66 -0.07
CA LEU A 471 29.64 5.32 -1.01
C LEU A 471 29.20 4.37 -2.12
N ILE A 472 27.89 4.19 -2.30
CA ILE A 472 27.25 3.24 -3.22
C ILE A 472 26.34 3.99 -4.20
N PHE A 473 26.26 3.53 -5.46
CA PHE A 473 25.47 4.19 -6.50
C PHE A 473 24.02 3.70 -6.55
N GLY A 474 23.11 4.58 -7.05
CA GLY A 474 21.70 4.27 -7.27
C GLY A 474 21.45 3.52 -8.59
N TRP A 475 20.77 2.37 -8.53
CA TRP A 475 20.45 1.56 -9.71
C TRP A 475 19.18 2.03 -10.43
N LEU A 476 18.19 2.59 -9.72
CA LEU A 476 17.03 3.22 -10.37
C LEU A 476 17.48 4.43 -11.18
N HIS A 477 18.34 5.28 -10.62
CA HIS A 477 18.91 6.42 -11.35
C HIS A 477 19.72 5.97 -12.58
N LEU A 478 20.41 4.82 -12.51
CA LEU A 478 21.07 4.22 -13.66
C LEU A 478 20.04 3.75 -14.71
N GLN A 479 18.97 3.07 -14.28
CA GLN A 479 17.86 2.65 -15.15
C GLN A 479 17.15 3.86 -15.79
N MET A 480 16.91 4.95 -15.07
CA MET A 480 16.29 6.17 -15.60
C MET A 480 17.20 6.91 -16.60
N ALA A 481 18.49 7.05 -16.28
CA ALA A 481 19.48 7.63 -17.18
C ALA A 481 19.69 6.80 -18.46
N PHE A 482 19.38 5.50 -18.41
CA PHE A 482 19.31 4.61 -19.57
C PHE A 482 17.95 4.80 -20.31
N ALA A 483 16.83 4.73 -19.59
CA ALA A 483 15.47 4.83 -20.14
C ALA A 483 15.22 6.13 -20.94
N ASN A 484 15.85 7.24 -20.55
CA ASN A 484 15.75 8.54 -21.21
C ASN A 484 16.47 8.63 -22.60
N SER A 485 16.64 7.53 -23.36
CA SER A 485 17.46 7.50 -24.58
C SER A 485 16.99 6.57 -25.73
N LEU A 486 15.67 6.41 -25.95
CA LEU A 486 15.08 5.11 -26.34
C LEU A 486 13.67 5.13 -27.05
N HIS A 487 13.49 4.65 -28.32
CA HIS A 487 12.21 4.28 -29.07
C HIS A 487 12.47 3.63 -30.47
N ASN A 488 11.73 2.69 -31.17
CA ASN A 488 10.60 1.73 -30.95
C ASN A 488 10.66 0.49 -31.97
N CYS A 489 9.79 -0.55 -31.86
CA CYS A 489 9.99 -2.00 -32.27
C CYS A 489 9.20 -2.53 -33.55
N GLN A 490 9.04 -3.83 -33.96
CA GLN A 490 9.20 -5.20 -33.34
C GLN A 490 9.65 -6.45 -34.24
N PRO A 491 8.86 -7.24 -35.05
CA PRO A 491 8.89 -8.75 -35.00
C PRO A 491 8.99 -9.64 -36.32
N ASP A 492 8.68 -10.97 -36.21
CA ASP A 492 8.15 -11.97 -37.21
C ASP A 492 8.94 -13.01 -38.10
N LYS A 493 9.79 -13.88 -37.49
CA LYS A 493 10.03 -15.34 -37.80
C LYS A 493 10.90 -15.97 -36.69
N LEU A 494 10.30 -16.51 -35.66
CA LEU A 494 10.63 -16.00 -34.32
C LEU A 494 12.00 -16.39 -33.71
N LEU A 495 12.49 -17.64 -33.81
CA LEU A 495 13.78 -18.01 -33.19
C LEU A 495 15.01 -17.74 -34.08
N GLU A 496 14.90 -18.01 -35.39
CA GLU A 496 15.90 -17.57 -36.37
C GLU A 496 16.01 -16.04 -36.32
N TYR A 497 14.87 -15.34 -36.24
CA TYR A 497 14.87 -13.89 -36.08
C TYR A 497 15.30 -13.45 -34.69
N ALA A 498 15.11 -14.19 -33.59
CA ALA A 498 15.72 -13.78 -32.31
C ALA A 498 17.24 -13.59 -32.45
N HIS A 499 17.93 -14.52 -33.12
CA HIS A 499 19.35 -14.37 -33.45
C HIS A 499 19.63 -13.32 -34.54
N LYS A 500 18.89 -13.36 -35.66
CA LYS A 500 19.12 -12.48 -36.82
C LYS A 500 18.77 -11.01 -36.54
N LEU A 501 17.66 -10.75 -35.86
CA LEU A 501 17.24 -9.43 -35.37
C LEU A 501 18.29 -8.88 -34.39
N ILE A 502 18.88 -9.70 -33.52
CA ILE A 502 20.00 -9.23 -32.70
C ILE A 502 21.21 -8.85 -33.56
N ASP A 503 21.70 -9.75 -34.41
CA ASP A 503 22.95 -9.51 -35.14
C ASP A 503 22.82 -8.46 -36.26
N GLU A 504 21.68 -8.38 -36.97
CA GLU A 504 21.38 -7.45 -38.07
C GLU A 504 20.59 -6.20 -37.66
N HIS A 505 19.78 -6.26 -36.59
CA HIS A 505 18.86 -5.19 -36.21
C HIS A 505 18.99 -4.68 -34.76
N ALA A 506 19.89 -5.22 -33.92
CA ALA A 506 20.05 -4.82 -32.51
C ALA A 506 21.48 -5.03 -31.94
N SER A 507 22.53 -4.88 -32.75
CA SER A 507 23.92 -5.02 -32.31
C SER A 507 24.81 -3.88 -32.79
N SER A 508 25.93 -3.64 -32.11
CA SER A 508 26.96 -2.71 -32.62
C SER A 508 27.56 -3.19 -33.94
N ASN A 509 27.52 -4.49 -34.25
CA ASN A 509 27.94 -5.03 -35.55
C ASN A 509 26.94 -4.69 -36.67
N ALA A 510 25.65 -4.50 -36.36
CA ALA A 510 24.68 -3.95 -37.31
C ALA A 510 24.93 -2.46 -37.58
N VAL A 511 25.16 -1.65 -36.53
CA VAL A 511 25.50 -0.22 -36.68
C VAL A 511 26.78 -0.07 -37.50
N ASN A 512 27.84 -0.80 -37.17
CA ASN A 512 29.09 -0.79 -37.92
C ASN A 512 28.90 -1.20 -39.39
N ARG A 513 28.07 -2.22 -39.68
CA ARG A 513 27.76 -2.64 -41.05
C ARG A 513 27.03 -1.56 -41.86
N MET A 514 26.16 -0.76 -41.22
CA MET A 514 25.52 0.39 -41.87
C MET A 514 26.51 1.55 -42.07
N ASP A 515 27.34 1.85 -41.07
CA ASP A 515 28.26 3.00 -41.09
C ASP A 515 29.43 2.85 -42.09
N VAL A 516 29.81 1.63 -42.46
CA VAL A 516 30.81 1.38 -43.53
C VAL A 516 30.23 1.40 -44.95
N LEU A 517 28.91 1.51 -45.12
CA LEU A 517 28.33 1.64 -46.46
C LEU A 517 28.61 3.03 -47.08
N PRO A 518 28.71 3.12 -48.42
CA PRO A 518 28.65 4.39 -49.14
C PRO A 518 27.42 5.22 -48.75
N VAL A 519 27.54 6.55 -48.76
CA VAL A 519 26.51 7.48 -48.22
C VAL A 519 25.18 7.42 -49.00
N ASP A 520 25.23 7.03 -50.27
CA ASP A 520 24.10 6.70 -51.16
C ASP A 520 23.39 5.38 -50.82
N ARG A 521 24.01 4.54 -49.97
CA ARG A 521 23.45 3.26 -49.48
C ARG A 521 23.11 3.28 -47.99
N GLN A 522 23.66 4.23 -47.22
CA GLN A 522 23.31 4.42 -45.80
C GLN A 522 21.84 4.81 -45.62
N ASP A 523 21.07 3.92 -44.97
CA ASP A 523 19.70 4.16 -44.48
C ASP A 523 19.75 4.73 -43.06
N GLU A 524 19.50 6.03 -42.94
CA GLU A 524 19.60 6.75 -41.68
C GLU A 524 18.44 6.49 -40.73
N VAL A 525 17.29 6.01 -41.23
CA VAL A 525 16.15 5.63 -40.38
C VAL A 525 16.43 4.26 -39.77
N GLN A 526 16.75 3.27 -40.60
CA GLN A 526 17.05 1.91 -40.12
C GLN A 526 18.25 1.92 -39.16
N ARG A 527 19.27 2.76 -39.40
CA ARG A 527 20.38 3.02 -38.48
C ARG A 527 19.93 3.43 -37.07
N GLN A 528 18.92 4.29 -36.95
CA GLN A 528 18.41 4.69 -35.63
C GLN A 528 17.59 3.58 -34.97
N THR A 529 16.78 2.86 -35.73
CA THR A 529 16.06 1.67 -35.25
C THR A 529 17.03 0.61 -34.68
N ILE A 530 18.16 0.39 -35.36
CA ILE A 530 19.22 -0.53 -34.89
C ILE A 530 19.82 -0.08 -33.55
N LEU A 531 20.14 1.22 -33.41
CA LEU A 531 20.66 1.79 -32.16
C LEU A 531 19.67 1.62 -31.02
N TRP A 532 18.39 1.95 -31.25
CA TRP A 532 17.32 1.75 -30.29
C TRP A 532 17.21 0.29 -29.84
N ASN A 533 17.05 -0.66 -30.78
CA ASN A 533 16.81 -2.06 -30.45
C ASN A 533 17.99 -2.64 -29.65
N ARG A 534 19.23 -2.30 -30.05
CA ARG A 534 20.44 -2.68 -29.29
C ARG A 534 20.35 -2.18 -27.86
N ASP A 535 20.00 -0.91 -27.69
CA ASP A 535 20.06 -0.21 -26.43
C ASP A 535 18.92 -0.63 -25.49
N VAL A 536 17.69 -0.82 -25.99
CA VAL A 536 16.54 -1.28 -25.17
C VAL A 536 16.72 -2.68 -24.65
N LEU A 537 17.28 -3.60 -25.45
CA LEU A 537 17.47 -4.98 -25.01
C LEU A 537 18.49 -5.05 -23.87
N HIS A 538 19.53 -4.20 -23.87
CA HIS A 538 20.44 -4.06 -22.73
C HIS A 538 19.74 -3.45 -21.50
N TYR A 539 18.79 -2.52 -21.67
CA TYR A 539 17.96 -2.02 -20.55
C TYR A 539 17.06 -3.11 -19.96
N ILE A 540 16.41 -3.92 -20.81
CA ILE A 540 15.52 -5.01 -20.41
C ILE A 540 16.30 -6.11 -19.67
N VAL A 541 17.49 -6.48 -20.17
CA VAL A 541 18.39 -7.42 -19.47
C VAL A 541 18.80 -6.90 -18.08
N LEU A 542 19.09 -5.59 -17.96
CA LEU A 542 19.42 -4.99 -16.66
C LEU A 542 18.22 -4.99 -15.69
N ASP A 543 17.03 -4.59 -16.16
CA ASP A 543 15.80 -4.61 -15.37
C ASP A 543 15.42 -6.02 -14.91
N HIS A 544 15.58 -7.01 -15.78
CA HIS A 544 15.42 -8.42 -15.43
C HIS A 544 16.42 -8.87 -14.37
N ALA A 545 17.72 -8.58 -14.55
CA ALA A 545 18.76 -8.94 -13.60
C ALA A 545 18.50 -8.32 -12.21
N ILE A 546 18.13 -7.04 -12.16
CA ILE A 546 17.73 -6.33 -10.94
C ILE A 546 16.55 -7.03 -10.24
N LYS A 547 15.50 -7.42 -10.98
CA LYS A 547 14.31 -8.09 -10.40
C LYS A 547 14.60 -9.52 -9.93
N GLN A 548 15.46 -10.25 -10.64
CA GLN A 548 15.95 -11.58 -10.22
C GLN A 548 16.86 -11.50 -8.98
N GLY A 549 17.48 -10.35 -8.72
CA GLY A 549 18.61 -10.26 -7.80
C GLY A 549 19.90 -10.86 -8.38
N ASP A 550 20.01 -10.97 -9.72
CA ASP A 550 21.17 -11.59 -10.39
C ASP A 550 22.35 -10.61 -10.46
N MET A 551 23.12 -10.60 -9.37
CA MET A 551 24.32 -9.80 -9.18
C MET A 551 25.37 -10.06 -10.26
N GLY A 552 25.51 -11.31 -10.71
CA GLY A 552 26.53 -11.67 -11.69
C GLY A 552 26.20 -11.15 -13.09
N LEU A 553 24.93 -11.18 -13.49
CA LEU A 553 24.48 -10.55 -14.73
C LEU A 553 24.54 -9.02 -14.66
N MET A 554 24.23 -8.43 -13.50
CA MET A 554 24.43 -6.99 -13.26
C MET A 554 25.91 -6.61 -13.37
N GLU A 555 26.83 -7.41 -12.82
CA GLU A 555 28.28 -7.19 -12.86
C GLU A 555 28.90 -7.36 -14.27
N ASP A 556 28.37 -8.30 -15.05
CA ASP A 556 28.72 -8.53 -16.46
C ASP A 556 28.31 -7.33 -17.34
N MET A 557 27.18 -6.69 -17.05
CA MET A 557 26.65 -5.54 -17.81
C MET A 557 27.45 -4.23 -17.61
N LEU A 558 28.23 -4.11 -16.53
CA LEU A 558 28.88 -2.86 -16.11
C LEU A 558 29.81 -2.23 -17.19
N PRO A 559 30.62 -2.97 -17.97
CA PRO A 559 31.45 -2.38 -19.02
C PRO A 559 30.62 -1.76 -20.16
N ALA A 560 29.54 -2.43 -20.59
CA ALA A 560 28.64 -1.94 -21.63
C ALA A 560 27.89 -0.67 -21.19
N LEU A 561 27.45 -0.65 -19.93
CA LEU A 561 26.87 0.53 -19.28
C LEU A 561 27.87 1.68 -19.21
N LEU A 562 29.12 1.43 -18.79
CA LEU A 562 30.19 2.44 -18.70
C LEU A 562 30.53 3.08 -20.05
N PHE A 563 30.49 2.30 -21.15
CA PHE A 563 30.58 2.85 -22.51
C PHE A 563 29.41 3.80 -22.78
N ARG A 564 28.15 3.33 -22.61
CA ARG A 564 26.95 4.15 -22.84
C ARG A 564 27.01 5.49 -22.11
N PHE A 565 27.27 5.47 -20.80
CA PHE A 565 27.23 6.67 -19.97
C PHE A 565 28.35 7.65 -20.33
N THR A 566 29.57 7.15 -20.59
CA THR A 566 30.67 8.00 -21.04
C THR A 566 30.37 8.69 -22.37
N GLY A 567 29.81 7.99 -23.36
CA GLY A 567 29.47 8.61 -24.65
C GLY A 567 28.35 9.63 -24.54
N GLY A 568 27.29 9.30 -23.79
CA GLY A 568 26.17 10.19 -23.48
C GLY A 568 26.58 11.46 -22.72
N GLY A 569 27.69 11.43 -21.97
CA GLY A 569 28.16 12.55 -21.15
C GLY A 569 27.74 12.43 -19.67
N ASN A 570 27.10 11.33 -19.30
CA ASN A 570 26.68 11.02 -17.94
C ASN A 570 27.71 10.14 -17.20
N SER A 571 29.01 10.36 -17.45
CA SER A 571 30.11 9.67 -16.75
C SER A 571 30.25 10.16 -15.31
N LYS A 572 29.31 9.76 -14.44
CA LYS A 572 29.48 9.83 -12.99
C LYS A 572 30.32 8.63 -12.53
N ASP A 573 31.11 8.81 -11.47
CA ASP A 573 32.07 7.81 -11.00
C ASP A 573 31.34 6.51 -10.59
N PHE A 574 31.58 5.47 -11.39
CA PHE A 574 30.80 4.22 -11.46
C PHE A 574 31.37 3.18 -10.49
N VAL A 575 30.59 2.78 -9.47
CA VAL A 575 31.08 1.92 -8.38
C VAL A 575 30.87 0.45 -8.70
N ARG A 576 31.95 -0.34 -8.67
CA ARG A 576 31.90 -1.80 -8.48
C ARG A 576 31.99 -2.13 -7.00
N GLU A 577 31.60 -3.37 -6.68
CA GLU A 577 31.54 -3.96 -5.34
C GLU A 577 30.35 -3.47 -4.47
N HIS A 578 29.54 -4.45 -4.04
CA HIS A 578 28.40 -4.31 -3.12
C HIS A 578 27.20 -3.51 -3.67
N CYS A 579 26.47 -4.11 -4.63
CA CYS A 579 25.14 -3.62 -5.04
C CYS A 579 24.06 -4.13 -4.07
N TRP A 580 23.41 -3.22 -3.34
CA TRP A 580 22.39 -3.57 -2.34
C TRP A 580 20.99 -3.46 -2.94
N LEU A 581 20.51 -4.55 -3.54
CA LEU A 581 19.08 -4.72 -3.84
C LEU A 581 18.33 -5.09 -2.56
N VAL A 582 17.09 -4.64 -2.41
CA VAL A 582 16.20 -4.98 -1.29
C VAL A 582 14.97 -5.72 -1.77
N ASN A 583 14.37 -6.52 -0.89
CA ASN A 583 13.19 -7.32 -1.19
C ASN A 583 12.29 -7.33 0.06
N PHE A 584 11.12 -6.69 -0.04
CA PHE A 584 10.18 -6.52 1.08
C PHE A 584 9.16 -7.66 1.18
N ASP A 585 8.98 -8.42 0.10
CA ASP A 585 8.01 -9.51 0.00
C ASP A 585 8.63 -10.89 0.25
N GLY A 586 9.97 -11.01 0.15
CA GLY A 586 10.69 -12.28 0.25
C GLY A 586 10.47 -13.21 -0.95
N LYS A 587 9.84 -12.73 -2.03
CA LYS A 587 9.48 -13.53 -3.20
C LYS A 587 10.61 -13.54 -4.25
N PRO A 588 10.66 -14.53 -5.16
CA PRO A 588 11.39 -14.37 -6.41
C PRO A 588 10.83 -13.19 -7.22
N ASN A 589 11.65 -12.62 -8.10
CA ASN A 589 11.30 -11.52 -9.02
C ASN A 589 10.88 -10.19 -8.36
N SER A 590 10.98 -10.04 -7.04
CA SER A 590 10.59 -8.84 -6.27
C SER A 590 11.76 -8.08 -5.63
N PHE A 591 12.97 -8.24 -6.15
CA PHE A 591 14.10 -7.37 -5.80
C PHE A 591 13.95 -6.00 -6.46
N LEU A 592 14.35 -4.94 -5.74
CA LEU A 592 14.36 -3.57 -6.24
C LEU A 592 15.63 -2.80 -5.79
N PRO A 593 16.02 -1.74 -6.53
CA PRO A 593 17.06 -0.81 -6.10
C PRO A 593 16.74 -0.10 -4.78
N ILE A 594 17.76 0.22 -3.97
CA ILE A 594 17.58 1.00 -2.74
C ILE A 594 17.16 2.44 -3.01
N ASP A 595 17.60 3.05 -4.10
CA ASP A 595 17.12 4.37 -4.52
C ASP A 595 15.65 4.33 -5.00
N MET A 596 15.19 3.20 -5.57
CA MET A 596 13.75 2.98 -5.80
C MET A 596 12.96 2.81 -4.50
N ALA A 597 13.52 2.08 -3.52
CA ALA A 597 12.91 1.97 -2.20
C ALA A 597 12.83 3.33 -1.49
N GLN A 598 13.84 4.18 -1.68
CA GLN A 598 13.87 5.53 -1.13
C GLN A 598 12.81 6.44 -1.78
N GLU A 599 12.66 6.43 -3.10
CA GLU A 599 11.58 7.18 -3.76
C GLU A 599 10.19 6.64 -3.39
N HIS A 600 10.02 5.33 -3.16
CA HIS A 600 8.77 4.79 -2.60
C HIS A 600 8.47 5.36 -1.21
N ASN A 601 9.47 5.49 -0.33
CA ASN A 601 9.29 6.09 0.99
C ASN A 601 9.02 7.60 0.91
N ILE A 602 9.64 8.29 -0.04
CA ILE A 602 9.41 9.70 -0.33
C ILE A 602 7.99 9.94 -0.89
N LYS A 603 7.49 9.06 -1.77
CA LYS A 603 6.08 9.03 -2.20
C LYS A 603 5.13 8.82 -1.02
N ASP A 604 5.47 7.93 -0.09
CA ASP A 604 4.65 7.69 1.10
C ASP A 604 4.57 8.90 2.04
N ILE A 605 5.65 9.69 2.17
CA ILE A 605 5.61 10.98 2.88
C ILE A 605 4.79 12.03 2.10
N LYS A 606 5.09 12.20 0.80
CA LYS A 606 4.53 13.28 -0.03
C LYS A 606 3.04 13.08 -0.35
N VAL A 607 2.59 11.83 -0.46
CA VAL A 607 1.29 11.44 -1.04
C VAL A 607 0.49 10.51 -0.12
N THR A 608 1.02 9.32 0.21
CA THR A 608 0.19 8.24 0.82
C THR A 608 -0.22 8.49 2.27
N TYR A 609 0.69 9.07 3.07
CA TYR A 609 0.53 9.31 4.50
C TYR A 609 0.81 10.77 4.87
N ARG A 610 0.64 11.68 3.90
CA ARG A 610 0.84 13.11 4.06
C ARG A 610 -0.03 13.62 5.22
N SER A 611 0.59 14.22 6.24
CA SER A 611 -0.18 14.97 7.23
C SER A 611 -0.74 16.23 6.58
N GLU A 612 -2.07 16.36 6.60
CA GLU A 612 -2.76 17.52 6.08
C GLU A 612 -3.16 18.50 7.19
N GLY A 613 -3.09 19.79 6.89
CA GLY A 613 -3.39 20.88 7.83
C GLY A 613 -2.54 22.12 7.57
N PRO A 614 -3.06 23.33 7.87
CA PRO A 614 -2.27 24.55 7.76
C PRO A 614 -1.17 24.61 8.81
N ASN A 615 -0.07 25.29 8.50
CA ASN A 615 1.02 25.60 9.44
C ASN A 615 1.75 24.38 10.05
N ILE A 616 1.69 23.21 9.40
CA ILE A 616 2.57 22.07 9.70
C ILE A 616 4.04 22.50 9.53
N LYS A 617 4.95 21.90 10.31
CA LYS A 617 6.39 22.23 10.31
C LYS A 617 7.23 20.96 10.24
N TRP A 618 8.49 21.09 9.83
CA TRP A 618 9.46 19.99 9.83
C TRP A 618 9.59 19.28 11.18
N GLU A 619 9.49 19.99 12.30
CA GLU A 619 9.49 19.38 13.64
C GLU A 619 8.31 18.43 13.92
N TYR A 620 7.23 18.50 13.13
CA TYR A 620 6.17 17.50 13.13
C TYR A 620 6.58 16.29 12.28
N PHE A 621 7.01 16.51 11.03
CA PHE A 621 7.50 15.46 10.13
C PHE A 621 8.63 14.62 10.75
N LYS A 622 9.57 15.25 11.42
CA LYS A 622 10.67 14.62 12.17
C LYS A 622 10.19 13.66 13.27
N LYS A 623 9.01 13.91 13.85
CA LYS A 623 8.34 13.06 14.87
C LYS A 623 7.31 12.10 14.28
N LEU A 624 6.97 12.26 12.99
CA LEU A 624 5.91 11.54 12.30
C LEU A 624 6.46 10.36 11.50
N HIS A 625 7.55 10.57 10.77
CA HIS A 625 7.97 9.67 9.70
C HIS A 625 8.44 8.28 10.18
N PRO A 626 9.08 8.10 11.35
CA PRO A 626 9.42 6.76 11.82
C PRO A 626 8.23 5.82 12.05
N ALA A 627 7.04 6.35 12.39
CA ALA A 627 5.82 5.55 12.51
C ALA A 627 5.24 5.08 11.15
N ILE A 628 5.70 5.58 10.00
CA ILE A 628 5.07 5.32 8.68
C ILE A 628 5.02 3.83 8.33
N ARG A 629 5.98 3.00 8.77
CA ARG A 629 5.89 1.53 8.62
C ARG A 629 4.64 0.96 9.32
N ILE A 630 4.47 1.26 10.61
CA ILE A 630 3.37 0.70 11.40
C ILE A 630 2.01 1.20 10.87
N ILE A 631 1.97 2.46 10.41
CA ILE A 631 0.82 3.08 9.74
C ILE A 631 0.51 2.37 8.40
N ARG A 632 1.54 1.96 7.64
CA ARG A 632 1.41 1.22 6.38
C ARG A 632 0.82 -0.18 6.60
N GLU A 633 1.28 -0.91 7.61
CA GLU A 633 0.74 -2.23 7.95
C GLU A 633 -0.67 -2.15 8.55
N LEU A 634 -0.98 -1.17 9.40
CA LEU A 634 -2.36 -0.87 9.82
C LEU A 634 -3.26 -0.53 8.61
N GLY A 635 -2.76 0.26 7.66
CA GLY A 635 -3.49 0.59 6.44
C GLY A 635 -3.89 -0.67 5.65
N LYS A 636 -2.91 -1.55 5.38
CA LYS A 636 -3.14 -2.86 4.76
C LYS A 636 -4.11 -3.73 5.56
N HIS A 637 -4.02 -3.74 6.90
CA HIS A 637 -4.89 -4.53 7.77
C HIS A 637 -6.34 -4.09 7.69
N MET A 638 -6.60 -2.79 7.90
CA MET A 638 -7.94 -2.21 7.80
C MET A 638 -8.56 -2.42 6.42
N GLU A 639 -7.78 -2.32 5.34
CA GLU A 639 -8.27 -2.57 3.99
C GLU A 639 -8.60 -4.05 3.72
N GLN A 640 -7.91 -4.99 4.38
CA GLN A 640 -8.23 -6.42 4.37
C GLN A 640 -9.53 -6.70 5.13
N GLU A 641 -9.63 -6.26 6.38
CA GLU A 641 -10.80 -6.49 7.25
C GLU A 641 -12.10 -5.89 6.68
N PHE A 642 -12.01 -4.81 5.88
CA PHE A 642 -13.15 -4.22 5.15
C PHE A 642 -13.28 -4.65 3.67
N ASN A 643 -12.33 -5.45 3.15
CA ASN A 643 -12.23 -5.84 1.74
C ASN A 643 -12.26 -4.64 0.75
N THR A 644 -11.70 -3.49 1.14
CA THR A 644 -11.58 -2.31 0.26
C THR A 644 -10.42 -2.42 -0.73
N LEU A 645 -9.53 -3.42 -0.56
CA LEU A 645 -8.43 -3.78 -1.46
C LEU A 645 -8.83 -3.92 -2.95
N ALA A 646 -10.13 -4.14 -3.23
CA ALA A 646 -10.68 -4.19 -4.59
C ALA A 646 -10.50 -2.87 -5.37
N ARG A 647 -10.32 -1.72 -4.69
CA ARG A 647 -10.03 -0.43 -5.32
C ARG A 647 -8.53 -0.12 -5.25
N GLY A 648 -7.82 -0.34 -6.36
CA GLY A 648 -6.51 0.27 -6.62
C GLY A 648 -5.25 -0.55 -6.34
N LYS A 649 -5.35 -1.84 -5.95
CA LYS A 649 -4.16 -2.70 -5.77
C LYS A 649 -3.29 -2.83 -7.02
N SER A 650 -3.91 -2.91 -8.18
CA SER A 650 -3.23 -2.72 -9.46
C SER A 650 -3.34 -1.25 -9.86
N HIS A 651 -2.21 -0.65 -10.23
CA HIS A 651 -2.23 0.27 -11.37
C HIS A 651 -2.72 -0.57 -12.56
N GLY A 652 -4.02 -0.49 -12.87
CA GLY A 652 -4.54 -1.06 -14.10
C GLY A 652 -3.72 -0.50 -15.25
N THR A 653 -2.98 -1.36 -15.95
CA THR A 653 -2.17 -0.91 -17.09
C THR A 653 -3.13 -0.23 -18.05
N PRO A 654 -2.88 1.04 -18.46
CA PRO A 654 -3.75 1.71 -19.42
C PRO A 654 -3.94 0.82 -20.65
N LYS A 655 -5.12 0.87 -21.29
CA LYS A 655 -5.44 0.05 -22.48
C LYS A 655 -4.67 0.53 -23.71
N LYS A 656 -3.36 0.32 -23.66
CA LYS A 656 -2.36 0.72 -24.66
C LYS A 656 -2.50 -0.04 -25.97
N ASP A 657 -3.38 -1.03 -26.06
CA ASP A 657 -3.62 -1.82 -27.28
C ASP A 657 -4.00 -0.91 -28.47
N ALA A 658 -4.70 0.20 -28.20
CA ALA A 658 -4.98 1.24 -29.19
C ALA A 658 -3.71 2.04 -29.57
N ASP A 659 -2.94 2.51 -28.59
CA ASP A 659 -1.71 3.26 -28.78
C ASP A 659 -0.64 2.44 -29.54
N VAL A 660 -0.52 1.16 -29.21
CA VAL A 660 0.41 0.20 -29.83
C VAL A 660 0.00 -0.08 -31.27
N LYS A 661 -1.29 -0.31 -31.55
CA LYS A 661 -1.79 -0.47 -32.93
C LYS A 661 -1.64 0.81 -33.75
N LEU A 662 -1.80 1.99 -33.13
CA LEU A 662 -1.55 3.27 -33.78
C LEU A 662 -0.06 3.40 -34.15
N LEU A 663 0.85 3.22 -33.18
CA LEU A 663 2.30 3.23 -33.42
C LEU A 663 2.73 2.20 -34.48
N GLU A 664 2.18 0.99 -34.43
CA GLU A 664 2.44 -0.04 -35.44
C GLU A 664 1.98 0.40 -36.83
N SER A 665 0.76 0.90 -36.98
CA SER A 665 0.25 1.40 -38.26
C SER A 665 1.09 2.56 -38.81
N MET A 666 1.59 3.44 -37.93
CA MET A 666 2.52 4.51 -38.30
C MET A 666 3.87 3.96 -38.79
N TYR A 667 4.45 2.94 -38.14
CA TYR A 667 5.73 2.36 -38.56
C TYR A 667 5.64 1.49 -39.81
N ARG A 668 4.50 0.80 -40.02
CA ARG A 668 4.15 0.15 -41.29
C ARG A 668 4.01 1.20 -42.40
N ALA A 669 3.24 2.27 -42.19
CA ALA A 669 3.06 3.33 -43.19
C ALA A 669 4.36 4.11 -43.52
N ALA A 670 5.28 4.24 -42.56
CA ALA A 670 6.59 4.87 -42.76
C ALA A 670 7.71 3.89 -43.18
N ASN A 671 7.40 2.60 -43.39
CA ASN A 671 8.33 1.52 -43.77
C ASN A 671 9.62 1.50 -42.90
N VAL A 672 9.50 1.72 -41.59
CA VAL A 672 10.63 2.05 -40.70
C VAL A 672 11.69 0.94 -40.63
N HIS A 673 11.27 -0.31 -40.80
CA HIS A 673 12.14 -1.48 -40.69
C HIS A 673 12.74 -1.91 -42.03
N ASP A 674 12.12 -1.54 -43.15
CA ASP A 674 12.54 -1.89 -44.50
C ASP A 674 13.79 -1.11 -44.92
N TYR A 675 14.84 -1.81 -45.36
CA TYR A 675 16.07 -1.18 -45.83
C TYR A 675 15.82 -0.39 -47.12
N THR A 676 16.02 0.92 -47.06
CA THR A 676 15.85 1.84 -48.19
C THR A 676 17.20 2.52 -48.49
N PRO A 677 17.90 2.14 -49.57
CA PRO A 677 19.21 2.70 -49.92
C PRO A 677 19.22 4.23 -49.91
N GLY A 678 20.13 4.81 -49.13
CA GLY A 678 20.35 6.26 -49.08
C GLY A 678 19.25 7.05 -48.37
N ARG A 679 18.24 6.40 -47.76
CA ARG A 679 17.16 7.06 -47.04
C ARG A 679 17.70 8.01 -45.97
N LYS A 680 17.30 9.27 -46.04
CA LYS A 680 17.68 10.32 -45.08
C LYS A 680 16.53 10.63 -44.13
N LEU A 681 16.88 11.09 -42.94
CA LEU A 681 15.89 11.46 -41.92
C LEU A 681 15.15 12.75 -42.32
N MET A 682 13.83 12.73 -42.19
CA MET A 682 12.92 13.87 -42.39
C MET A 682 13.04 14.85 -41.22
N GLY A 683 14.22 15.43 -41.00
CA GLY A 683 14.52 16.23 -39.82
C GLY A 683 15.84 17.00 -39.88
N SER A 684 16.16 17.67 -38.77
CA SER A 684 17.39 18.43 -38.59
C SER A 684 18.56 17.52 -38.20
N LYS A 685 19.78 18.10 -38.09
CA LYS A 685 20.94 17.39 -37.50
C LYS A 685 20.76 17.02 -36.01
N ARG A 686 19.72 17.52 -35.31
CA ARG A 686 19.42 17.14 -33.93
C ARG A 686 18.65 15.82 -33.84
N ASP A 687 17.92 15.48 -34.90
CA ASP A 687 17.06 14.29 -34.99
C ASP A 687 17.84 13.03 -35.42
N LYS A 688 19.19 13.12 -35.37
CA LYS A 688 20.16 12.05 -35.56
C LYS A 688 20.79 11.66 -34.22
N VAL A 689 20.30 10.58 -33.62
CA VAL A 689 20.88 9.94 -32.44
C VAL A 689 22.33 9.52 -32.74
N GLN A 690 23.23 9.99 -31.89
CA GLN A 690 24.63 9.62 -31.90
C GLN A 690 24.79 8.24 -31.24
N ASP A 691 25.67 7.37 -31.75
CA ASP A 691 25.98 6.13 -31.05
C ASP A 691 26.77 6.45 -29.76
N VAL A 692 26.06 6.47 -28.63
CA VAL A 692 26.62 6.72 -27.31
C VAL A 692 27.53 5.59 -26.81
N VAL A 693 27.42 4.36 -27.35
CA VAL A 693 28.34 3.27 -26.99
C VAL A 693 29.67 3.50 -27.69
N VAL A 694 29.69 3.68 -29.03
CA VAL A 694 30.92 3.93 -29.80
C VAL A 694 31.59 5.25 -29.36
N LYS A 695 30.82 6.33 -29.19
CA LYS A 695 31.31 7.60 -28.66
C LYS A 695 31.90 7.46 -27.25
N GLY A 696 31.39 6.51 -26.45
CA GLY A 696 31.92 6.17 -25.13
C GLY A 696 33.24 5.41 -25.19
N VAL A 697 33.32 4.38 -26.03
CA VAL A 697 34.55 3.63 -26.32
C VAL A 697 35.68 4.58 -26.74
N VAL A 698 35.42 5.46 -27.73
CA VAL A 698 36.39 6.47 -28.20
C VAL A 698 36.80 7.43 -27.08
N LYS A 699 35.86 7.94 -26.28
CA LYS A 699 36.15 8.83 -25.13
C LYS A 699 36.99 8.16 -24.04
N LEU A 700 36.76 6.89 -23.72
CA LEU A 700 37.59 6.15 -22.76
C LEU A 700 38.99 5.84 -23.31
N GLN A 701 39.10 5.63 -24.63
CA GLN A 701 40.37 5.31 -25.29
C GLN A 701 41.28 6.55 -25.46
N SER A 702 40.74 7.70 -25.87
CA SER A 702 41.53 8.90 -26.21
C SER A 702 41.35 10.09 -25.26
N GLY A 703 40.20 10.16 -24.59
CA GLY A 703 39.82 11.29 -23.73
C GLY A 703 40.47 11.27 -22.33
N PRO A 704 40.15 12.28 -21.50
CA PRO A 704 40.66 12.38 -20.14
C PRO A 704 39.89 11.50 -19.12
N THR A 705 38.82 10.81 -19.52
CA THR A 705 37.93 10.10 -18.57
C THR A 705 38.63 9.00 -17.74
N LEU A 706 39.76 8.45 -18.22
CA LEU A 706 40.61 7.51 -17.47
C LEU A 706 41.97 8.11 -17.04
N LYS A 707 42.18 9.42 -17.25
CA LYS A 707 43.41 10.14 -16.88
C LYS A 707 43.12 10.98 -15.64
N ARG A 708 43.83 10.72 -14.55
CA ARG A 708 43.84 11.57 -13.36
C ARG A 708 44.80 12.75 -13.52
#